data_AF-A0A1V5WXF2-F1
#
_entry.id   AF-A0A1V5WXF2-F1
#
_cell.length_a   1.000
_cell.length_b   1.000
_cell.length_c   1.000
_cell.angle_alpha   90.00
_cell.angle_beta   90.00
_cell.angle_gamma   90.00
#
_symmetry.space_group_name_H-M   'P 1'
#
loop_
_entity.id
_entity.type
_entity.pdbx_description
1 polymer ?
#
loop_
_entity_poly.entity_id
_entity_poly.type
_entity_poly.pdbx_seq_one_letter_code
_entity_poly.pdbx_strand_id
1 'polypeptide(L)'
;MAVTISTSQDWDSAARAAGEAITIQSGAVLTVNTDTRYHKNAPASGTGTFGEITMTSATGGELLIDGRSVRWLPYTGGTGNAPAYDTDIVGDSSGATGKLLGVYTTLSSAPIAVGAAINATGFIKLKSASTAYNASETLTGISASTNGVDVTGWIEVVADDLANITIARAQKLTVRSDWFYLDNTTGVAQIIQLPTCGGGANTMYPGVWIETAEDSGVYEFWPAQRYGGAVSSGWYTTAKGTDARSKFVEMQDGGAIRIGANTSGAYGFIPDANCRVRIPNVLMMSCATATRASNSLPHATVTSRPQITTDSAGNIDINGCLSTWYFNVVQAYSVTIKNTAIVDNFAITECATSFTLEEFHTGNYLNTDVSNATFTSNFAGGTVTKCKFGRCGAAGNSDYGTYIACCKDITFTDCHFQTRIRRTTAGTYACAIACCDNIKFIRPVIVGSSLYCSASTNNYIENPVYADSYNDVSSDTGGSVLGVVYLAAGCVNNEIKGGTFWSGISDMHPDVAYVYATGTTNTRWHTCGTPASPIDGGTTNSMHYALQDGGNNIGIEIKRVYFTNIATRFYTSTNSSKGVLIENCAGDYAGTNTFCDSLDWIIKGLAVSAMDTAFTCVYGSIFYNIFTAATTGRVGLCFNEDTATYAAYVNKTGLTGASGFSSAGTLYLYNLNDVIEYEFPYYILGYTSFDASNVVIAGGNTGNLGVKYKIDVNDGNGYSATWEDATSANLTGETIDEDLGFKLKIQITCTTAGTNYLNSLYFAMVTDATAQYTNYPLDVYTLSLTGLQTGTKVAILATGTETPLTVLTESGGSVSYTYPDTAVTDEVDIAILAAGYLYQKIEAYALTATNASIPIIQNVDYGYVALSSETVTFNGSTKRIICDAATTEIDVVGVYSMWVDWALTSDNLKYKHCFNELGGNTIDSGAGTSVPVYGFLVNSWKVTPDDANHTLAVTGGILLVDGGGDPFDDVTGRTIRINYQQPVQAITVSTGGTVAPSASEIRDAIGLAAADLDDQIGAIPTAAEINAEVDTALSDYDPPTKAELDSAIATVVVPTVEEIRTEMDDNSTELASIKGKTNLIPGLF
;
A
#
# COMPACT_ATOMS: atom_id res chain seq x y z
N MET A 1 35.37 27.55 15.04
CA MET A 1 36.48 26.85 14.35
C MET A 1 35.87 25.63 13.69
N ALA A 2 36.12 25.42 12.40
CA ALA A 2 35.60 24.25 11.68
C ALA A 2 36.67 23.16 11.66
N VAL A 3 36.28 21.90 11.86
CA VAL A 3 37.16 20.73 11.79
C VAL A 3 36.82 19.88 10.57
N THR A 4 37.84 19.34 9.91
CA THR A 4 37.66 18.45 8.76
C THR A 4 37.97 17.02 9.16
N ILE A 5 37.02 16.12 8.91
CA ILE A 5 37.13 14.67 9.11
C ILE A 5 37.40 14.05 7.75
N SER A 6 38.65 13.63 7.52
CA SER A 6 39.11 12.97 6.28
C SER A 6 39.51 11.51 6.47
N THR A 7 39.50 11.04 7.73
CA THR A 7 39.69 9.63 8.11
C THR A 7 38.61 9.26 9.12
N SER A 8 38.04 8.06 8.97
CA SER A 8 36.99 7.58 9.86
C SER A 8 37.47 7.58 11.31
N GLN A 9 36.61 8.06 12.21
CA GLN A 9 36.92 8.16 13.63
C GLN A 9 35.65 8.26 14.47
N ASP A 10 35.75 7.88 15.73
CA ASP A 10 34.70 8.13 16.72
C ASP A 10 34.69 9.60 17.14
N TRP A 11 33.51 10.09 17.53
CA TRP A 11 33.26 11.43 18.03
C TRP A 11 34.21 11.81 19.16
N ASP A 12 34.44 10.89 20.10
CA ASP A 12 35.24 11.09 21.31
C ASP A 12 36.73 10.80 21.13
N SER A 13 37.20 10.51 19.91
CA SER A 13 38.61 10.19 19.66
C SER A 13 39.54 11.40 19.77
N ALA A 14 39.01 12.62 19.58
CA ALA A 14 39.74 13.88 19.62
C ALA A 14 39.01 14.93 20.49
N ALA A 15 39.75 15.92 21.00
CA ALA A 15 39.19 17.06 21.74
C ALA A 15 38.19 17.83 20.88
N ARG A 16 36.97 18.03 21.41
CA ARG A 16 35.89 18.76 20.73
C ARG A 16 35.74 20.17 21.31
N ALA A 17 35.23 21.09 20.49
CA ALA A 17 34.79 22.41 20.93
C ALA A 17 33.25 22.47 21.07
N ALA A 18 32.75 23.42 21.87
CA ALA A 18 31.31 23.66 21.98
C ALA A 18 30.74 24.24 20.67
N GLY A 19 29.68 23.64 20.12
CA GLY A 19 29.12 24.01 18.81
C GLY A 19 30.14 23.89 17.67
N GLU A 20 30.98 22.86 17.69
CA GLU A 20 32.01 22.66 16.66
C GLU A 20 31.35 22.41 15.29
N ALA A 21 31.74 23.21 14.29
CA ALA A 21 31.33 22.99 12.91
C ALA A 21 32.22 21.93 12.27
N ILE A 22 31.65 21.01 11.50
CA ILE A 22 32.33 19.82 11.01
C ILE A 22 32.13 19.67 9.51
N THR A 23 33.21 19.37 8.81
CA THR A 23 33.16 18.90 7.43
C THR A 23 33.60 17.45 7.35
N ILE A 24 32.73 16.55 6.89
CA ILE A 24 33.07 15.14 6.64
C ILE A 24 33.31 14.96 5.15
N GLN A 25 34.41 14.31 4.79
CA GLN A 25 34.86 14.15 3.41
C GLN A 25 35.75 12.91 3.23
N SER A 26 36.18 12.65 2.00
CA SER A 26 37.14 11.58 1.66
C SER A 26 36.65 10.17 2.01
N GLY A 27 35.33 9.96 1.99
CA GLY A 27 34.71 8.68 2.34
C GLY A 27 34.79 8.36 3.84
N ALA A 28 35.17 9.33 4.68
CA ALA A 28 35.30 9.12 6.11
C ALA A 28 33.94 8.94 6.77
N VAL A 29 33.92 8.13 7.83
CA VAL A 29 32.77 7.93 8.71
C VAL A 29 33.04 8.60 10.05
N LEU A 30 32.22 9.57 10.44
CA LEU A 30 32.20 10.08 11.81
C LEU A 30 31.17 9.29 12.62
N THR A 31 31.64 8.47 13.56
CA THR A 31 30.78 7.62 14.40
C THR A 31 30.48 8.29 15.73
N VAL A 32 29.21 8.49 16.04
CA VAL A 32 28.70 9.06 17.29
C VAL A 32 28.05 7.93 18.09
N ASN A 33 28.84 7.34 18.98
CA ASN A 33 28.47 6.21 19.85
C ASN A 33 28.61 6.57 21.35
N THR A 34 28.50 7.87 21.66
CA THR A 34 28.61 8.46 23.00
C THR A 34 27.71 9.70 23.10
N ASP A 35 27.55 10.27 24.30
CA ASP A 35 26.92 11.57 24.44
C ASP A 35 27.79 12.70 23.88
N THR A 36 27.13 13.67 23.27
CA THR A 36 27.80 14.88 22.77
C THR A 36 28.31 15.76 23.91
N ARG A 37 27.55 15.91 25.01
CA ARG A 37 27.92 16.74 26.17
C ARG A 37 28.94 16.11 27.11
N TYR A 38 28.92 14.79 27.24
CA TYR A 38 29.70 14.05 28.25
C TYR A 38 30.43 12.86 27.61
N HIS A 39 31.74 13.02 27.41
CA HIS A 39 32.62 11.99 26.87
C HIS A 39 34.08 12.32 27.20
N LYS A 40 35.01 11.40 26.91
CA LYS A 40 36.45 11.49 27.22
C LYS A 40 37.12 12.81 26.85
N ASN A 41 36.67 13.41 25.76
CA ASN A 41 37.27 14.58 25.12
C ASN A 41 36.27 15.75 24.96
N ALA A 42 35.24 15.77 25.81
CA ALA A 42 34.17 16.76 25.75
C ALA A 42 34.63 18.16 26.18
N PRO A 43 34.02 19.22 25.65
CA PRO A 43 34.10 20.56 26.23
C PRO A 43 33.70 20.56 27.71
N ALA A 44 34.36 21.40 28.49
CA ALA A 44 34.07 21.54 29.91
C ALA A 44 32.60 21.92 30.18
N SER A 45 32.13 21.59 31.38
CA SER A 45 30.81 22.00 31.89
C SER A 45 29.62 21.51 31.07
N GLY A 46 29.74 20.36 30.39
CA GLY A 46 28.63 19.75 29.64
C GLY A 46 28.19 20.56 28.42
N THR A 47 29.12 21.26 27.76
CA THR A 47 28.81 22.18 26.65
C THR A 47 29.08 21.58 25.26
N GLY A 48 29.41 20.28 25.18
CA GLY A 48 29.62 19.59 23.90
C GLY A 48 28.33 19.41 23.11
N THR A 49 28.32 19.92 21.88
CA THR A 49 27.18 19.93 20.95
C THR A 49 27.67 19.96 19.51
N PHE A 50 26.82 19.56 18.57
CA PHE A 50 27.06 19.79 17.15
C PHE A 50 26.79 21.26 16.79
N GLY A 51 27.73 21.88 16.09
CA GLY A 51 27.43 22.99 15.21
C GLY A 51 26.93 22.48 13.85
N GLU A 52 27.17 23.25 12.78
CA GLU A 52 26.86 22.82 11.42
C GLU A 52 27.70 21.58 11.02
N ILE A 53 27.06 20.59 10.40
CA ILE A 53 27.75 19.45 9.78
C ILE A 53 27.51 19.52 8.29
N THR A 54 28.60 19.60 7.53
CA THR A 54 28.59 19.64 6.07
C THR A 54 29.30 18.41 5.51
N MET A 55 28.62 17.67 4.64
CA MET A 55 29.24 16.62 3.83
C MET A 55 29.30 17.08 2.37
N THR A 56 30.49 17.14 1.77
CA THR A 56 30.67 17.74 0.43
C THR A 56 30.72 16.68 -0.69
N SER A 57 30.08 16.99 -1.82
CA SER A 57 29.79 16.06 -2.94
C SER A 57 31.01 15.49 -3.68
N ALA A 58 32.22 15.99 -3.45
CA ALA A 58 33.40 15.62 -4.24
C ALA A 58 34.08 14.31 -3.82
N THR A 59 33.85 13.79 -2.60
CA THR A 59 34.70 12.71 -2.05
C THR A 59 34.00 11.65 -1.19
N GLY A 60 32.66 11.67 -1.04
CA GLY A 60 31.93 10.72 -0.18
C GLY A 60 32.11 10.97 1.32
N GLY A 61 31.33 10.30 2.17
CA GLY A 61 31.34 10.49 3.63
C GLY A 61 30.04 10.09 4.31
N GLU A 62 30.11 9.84 5.62
CA GLU A 62 28.98 9.40 6.44
C GLU A 62 29.02 9.99 7.84
N LEU A 63 27.87 10.48 8.31
CA LEU A 63 27.58 10.68 9.72
C LEU A 63 26.81 9.46 10.24
N LEU A 64 27.44 8.67 11.10
CA LEU A 64 26.85 7.49 11.72
C LEU A 64 26.56 7.78 13.20
N ILE A 65 25.30 7.79 13.60
CA ILE A 65 24.88 7.84 15.02
C ILE A 65 24.47 6.44 15.43
N ASP A 66 25.22 5.79 16.33
CA ASP A 66 25.02 4.38 16.68
C ASP A 66 24.94 4.17 18.19
N GLY A 67 23.73 3.89 18.68
CA GLY A 67 23.48 3.57 20.07
C GLY A 67 23.55 2.09 20.40
N ARG A 68 23.63 1.16 19.44
CA ARG A 68 23.39 -0.28 19.67
C ARG A 68 24.36 -0.93 20.65
N SER A 69 25.60 -0.45 20.67
CA SER A 69 26.62 -1.00 21.57
C SER A 69 26.50 -0.46 23.00
N VAL A 70 25.84 0.68 23.22
CA VAL A 70 25.85 1.37 24.51
C VAL A 70 25.06 0.59 25.54
N ARG A 71 25.65 0.45 26.74
CA ARG A 71 25.09 -0.34 27.84
C ARG A 71 24.83 0.50 29.07
N TRP A 72 23.87 0.06 29.86
CA TRP A 72 23.43 0.67 31.11
C TRP A 72 23.39 -0.37 32.20
N LEU A 73 24.10 -0.09 33.31
CA LEU A 73 24.34 -1.06 34.37
C LEU A 73 23.97 -0.43 35.73
N PRO A 74 22.88 -0.88 36.39
CA PRO A 74 22.57 -0.44 37.74
C PRO A 74 23.62 -0.94 38.74
N TYR A 75 23.93 -0.14 39.76
CA TYR A 75 24.89 -0.49 40.80
C TYR A 75 24.37 -0.22 42.22
N THR A 76 24.96 -0.91 43.19
CA THR A 76 24.77 -0.72 44.63
C THR A 76 26.12 -0.76 45.36
N GLY A 77 26.13 -0.40 46.65
CA GLY A 77 27.34 -0.38 47.48
C GLY A 77 28.42 0.61 47.00
N GLY A 78 28.05 1.61 46.20
CA GLY A 78 28.98 2.58 45.65
C GLY A 78 29.71 3.39 46.72
N THR A 79 31.03 3.47 46.61
CA THR A 79 31.91 4.26 47.47
C THR A 79 33.03 4.92 46.64
N GLY A 80 33.73 5.90 47.21
CA GLY A 80 34.82 6.59 46.49
C GLY A 80 34.31 7.59 45.45
N ASN A 81 35.13 7.87 44.43
CA ASN A 81 34.89 8.94 43.46
C ASN A 81 34.63 8.41 42.05
N ALA A 82 33.89 9.16 41.24
CA ALA A 82 33.61 8.85 39.84
C ALA A 82 34.94 8.81 39.04
N PRO A 83 35.24 7.71 38.33
CA PRO A 83 36.45 7.61 37.51
C PRO A 83 36.44 8.57 36.33
N ALA A 84 37.60 8.73 35.68
CA ALA A 84 37.67 9.43 34.40
C ALA A 84 36.88 8.66 33.33
N TYR A 85 36.29 9.39 32.37
CA TYR A 85 35.71 8.78 31.18
C TYR A 85 36.74 7.89 30.46
N ASP A 86 36.27 6.84 29.80
CA ASP A 86 37.08 5.81 29.13
C ASP A 86 37.92 4.91 30.07
N THR A 87 37.67 4.97 31.37
CA THR A 87 38.17 3.98 32.33
C THR A 87 37.56 2.61 32.03
N ASP A 88 38.37 1.55 32.09
CA ASP A 88 37.91 0.17 32.00
C ASP A 88 37.14 -0.20 33.27
N ILE A 89 35.86 -0.57 33.09
CA ILE A 89 35.03 -1.15 34.13
C ILE A 89 34.98 -2.65 33.88
N VAL A 90 35.48 -3.44 34.83
CA VAL A 90 35.60 -4.90 34.68
C VAL A 90 34.76 -5.59 35.74
N GLY A 91 33.90 -6.53 35.32
CA GLY A 91 33.19 -7.43 36.23
C GLY A 91 34.13 -8.51 36.74
N ASP A 92 34.38 -8.55 38.04
CA ASP A 92 35.41 -9.43 38.62
C ASP A 92 35.09 -10.92 38.43
N SER A 93 33.81 -11.28 38.29
CA SER A 93 33.36 -12.67 38.12
C SER A 93 33.06 -13.02 36.67
N SER A 94 32.43 -12.12 35.92
CA SER A 94 32.04 -12.32 34.52
C SER A 94 33.21 -12.13 33.56
N GLY A 95 34.23 -11.34 33.95
CA GLY A 95 35.25 -10.85 33.03
C GLY A 95 34.73 -9.84 32.01
N ALA A 96 33.47 -9.41 32.12
CA ALA A 96 32.88 -8.40 31.25
C ALA A 96 33.67 -7.10 31.37
N THR A 97 34.02 -6.49 30.24
CA THR A 97 34.78 -5.24 30.19
C THR A 97 34.02 -4.21 29.36
N GLY A 98 33.95 -2.97 29.85
CA GLY A 98 33.31 -1.86 29.16
C GLY A 98 33.96 -0.52 29.48
N LYS A 99 33.94 0.41 28.53
CA LYS A 99 34.50 1.75 28.69
C LYS A 99 33.49 2.71 29.30
N LEU A 100 33.87 3.38 30.39
CA LEU A 100 33.00 4.30 31.12
C LEU A 100 32.61 5.54 30.28
N LEU A 101 31.31 5.75 30.07
CA LEU A 101 30.75 7.01 29.54
C LEU A 101 30.27 7.95 30.65
N GLY A 102 29.87 7.42 31.81
CA GLY A 102 29.49 8.24 32.96
C GLY A 102 28.85 7.44 34.09
N VAL A 103 28.80 8.04 35.28
CA VAL A 103 28.10 7.51 36.46
C VAL A 103 26.92 8.43 36.77
N TYR A 104 25.71 7.91 36.90
CA TYR A 104 24.48 8.70 37.00
C TYR A 104 23.74 8.39 38.30
N THR A 105 23.11 9.42 38.87
CA THR A 105 22.27 9.25 40.07
C THR A 105 20.89 8.74 39.70
N THR A 106 20.30 9.33 38.66
CA THR A 106 18.98 8.97 38.10
C THR A 106 19.02 9.13 36.57
N LEU A 107 17.99 8.63 35.88
CA LEU A 107 17.78 8.86 34.45
C LEU A 107 17.69 10.36 34.08
N SER A 108 17.21 11.19 35.01
CA SER A 108 17.02 12.63 34.83
C SER A 108 18.21 13.51 35.25
N SER A 109 19.32 12.90 35.68
CA SER A 109 20.50 13.62 36.17
C SER A 109 21.59 13.76 35.10
N ALA A 110 22.43 14.80 35.23
CA ALA A 110 23.74 14.82 34.58
C ALA A 110 24.66 13.75 35.20
N PRO A 111 25.69 13.26 34.50
CA PRO A 111 26.65 12.36 35.12
C PRO A 111 27.38 13.06 36.27
N ILE A 112 27.67 12.29 37.32
CA ILE A 112 28.50 12.70 38.45
C ILE A 112 29.85 13.14 37.90
N ALA A 113 30.27 14.35 38.25
CA ALA A 113 31.53 14.91 37.76
C ALA A 113 32.71 14.00 38.13
N VAL A 114 33.65 13.82 37.19
CA VAL A 114 34.88 13.05 37.41
C VAL A 114 35.59 13.53 38.67
N GLY A 115 35.94 12.61 39.56
CA GLY A 115 36.59 12.92 40.84
C GLY A 115 35.64 13.33 41.97
N ALA A 116 34.34 13.50 41.72
CA ALA A 116 33.34 13.71 42.77
C ALA A 116 32.87 12.36 43.36
N ALA A 117 32.40 12.37 44.61
CA ALA A 117 31.93 11.16 45.28
C ALA A 117 30.72 10.52 44.55
N ILE A 118 30.75 9.20 44.36
CA ILE A 118 29.59 8.47 43.83
C ILE A 118 28.59 8.17 44.95
N ASN A 119 27.32 8.02 44.60
CA ASN A 119 26.27 7.63 45.54
C ASN A 119 26.33 6.14 45.85
N ALA A 120 25.67 5.71 46.95
CA ALA A 120 25.57 4.30 47.30
C ALA A 120 24.87 3.45 46.23
N THR A 121 23.90 4.04 45.52
CA THR A 121 23.20 3.44 44.38
C THR A 121 23.15 4.42 43.21
N GLY A 122 23.02 3.87 42.01
CA GLY A 122 22.93 4.65 40.79
C GLY A 122 23.14 3.76 39.58
N PHE A 123 23.67 4.34 38.52
CA PHE A 123 23.86 3.63 37.26
C PHE A 123 25.19 3.99 36.61
N ILE A 124 25.80 3.02 35.95
CA ILE A 124 27.02 3.15 35.16
C ILE A 124 26.63 3.01 33.69
N LYS A 125 27.01 3.99 32.88
CA LYS A 125 26.84 3.95 31.43
C LYS A 125 28.15 3.56 30.77
N LEU A 126 28.10 2.60 29.86
CA LEU A 126 29.26 2.04 29.17
C LEU A 126 29.11 2.20 27.66
N LYS A 127 30.22 2.47 26.96
CA LYS A 127 30.25 2.59 25.49
C LYS A 127 29.92 1.26 24.80
N SER A 128 30.34 0.16 25.43
CA SER A 128 30.07 -1.22 25.04
C SER A 128 30.36 -2.15 26.22
N ALA A 129 29.92 -3.41 26.12
CA ALA A 129 30.35 -4.50 27.00
C ALA A 129 30.86 -5.67 26.14
N SER A 130 31.99 -6.27 26.53
CA SER A 130 32.57 -7.42 25.81
C SER A 130 31.71 -8.70 25.92
N THR A 131 30.96 -8.80 27.01
CA THR A 131 29.95 -9.82 27.32
C THR A 131 29.02 -9.24 28.40
N ALA A 132 27.95 -9.93 28.76
CA ALA A 132 27.06 -9.50 29.83
C ALA A 132 27.77 -9.54 31.21
N TYR A 133 27.55 -8.50 32.02
CA TYR A 133 27.92 -8.47 33.43
C TYR A 133 26.99 -9.38 34.23
N ASN A 134 27.52 -10.01 35.28
CA ASN A 134 26.72 -10.79 36.23
C ASN A 134 26.01 -9.86 37.21
N ALA A 135 24.87 -10.31 37.75
CA ALA A 135 24.24 -9.63 38.88
C ALA A 135 25.04 -9.82 40.18
N SER A 136 25.11 -8.77 41.00
CA SER A 136 25.78 -8.77 42.31
C SER A 136 27.29 -9.03 42.30
N GLU A 137 27.98 -8.76 41.18
CA GLU A 137 29.44 -8.85 41.12
C GLU A 137 30.12 -7.53 41.50
N THR A 138 31.32 -7.63 42.08
CA THR A 138 32.17 -6.45 42.32
C THR A 138 32.80 -5.98 41.02
N LEU A 139 32.97 -4.67 40.92
CA LEU A 139 33.59 -4.03 39.76
C LEU A 139 35.03 -3.60 40.07
N THR A 140 35.92 -3.84 39.12
CA THR A 140 37.24 -3.21 39.03
C THR A 140 37.14 -1.96 38.16
N GLY A 141 37.85 -0.89 38.53
CA GLY A 141 37.80 0.42 37.85
C GLY A 141 36.83 1.43 38.49
N ILE A 142 35.89 0.95 39.31
CA ILE A 142 35.01 1.75 40.16
C ILE A 142 34.62 0.94 41.41
N SER A 143 34.59 1.57 42.59
CA SER A 143 34.24 0.87 43.84
C SER A 143 32.72 0.75 44.01
N ALA A 144 32.12 -0.19 43.31
CA ALA A 144 30.69 -0.54 43.38
C ALA A 144 30.46 -2.02 43.03
N SER A 145 29.26 -2.52 43.31
CA SER A 145 28.79 -3.83 42.85
C SER A 145 27.59 -3.69 41.92
N THR A 146 27.45 -4.57 40.93
CA THR A 146 26.29 -4.58 40.03
C THR A 146 24.99 -4.91 40.76
N ASN A 147 23.87 -4.31 40.32
CA ASN A 147 22.53 -4.56 40.87
C ASN A 147 21.59 -5.09 39.77
N GLY A 148 22.02 -6.18 39.13
CA GLY A 148 21.41 -6.73 37.92
C GLY A 148 22.46 -6.92 36.83
N VAL A 149 22.03 -7.40 35.67
CA VAL A 149 22.87 -7.46 34.46
C VAL A 149 22.86 -6.12 33.74
N ASP A 150 23.82 -5.88 32.87
CA ASP A 150 23.76 -4.72 31.98
C ASP A 150 22.65 -4.90 30.93
N VAL A 151 22.00 -3.80 30.58
CA VAL A 151 20.99 -3.71 29.54
C VAL A 151 21.40 -2.66 28.51
N THR A 152 20.62 -2.50 27.44
CA THR A 152 20.81 -1.40 26.48
C THR A 152 20.79 -0.06 27.23
N GLY A 153 21.78 0.80 26.98
CA GLY A 153 21.81 2.19 27.44
C GLY A 153 21.47 3.15 26.31
N TRP A 154 21.42 4.45 26.58
CA TRP A 154 21.08 5.48 25.58
C TRP A 154 22.27 6.36 25.22
N ILE A 155 22.16 7.14 24.15
CA ILE A 155 23.02 8.29 23.85
C ILE A 155 22.19 9.56 23.62
N GLU A 156 22.66 10.70 24.13
CA GLU A 156 22.10 12.03 23.86
C GLU A 156 23.01 12.80 22.88
N VAL A 157 22.47 13.04 21.69
CA VAL A 157 23.11 13.79 20.60
C VAL A 157 22.47 15.17 20.53
N VAL A 158 23.20 16.20 20.94
CA VAL A 158 22.70 17.56 21.07
C VAL A 158 23.30 18.41 19.96
N ALA A 159 22.46 19.16 19.24
CA ALA A 159 22.89 20.15 18.26
C ALA A 159 22.43 21.55 18.68
N ASP A 160 23.19 22.56 18.26
CA ASP A 160 22.81 23.96 18.44
C ASP A 160 21.57 24.27 17.58
N ASP A 161 20.66 25.09 18.12
CA ASP A 161 19.56 25.67 17.37
C ASP A 161 20.10 26.34 16.08
N LEU A 162 19.39 26.24 14.97
CA LEU A 162 19.80 26.63 13.61
C LEU A 162 20.98 25.84 13.01
N ALA A 163 21.51 24.81 13.67
CA ALA A 163 22.54 23.97 13.06
C ALA A 163 21.98 23.18 11.88
N ASN A 164 22.67 23.28 10.73
CA ASN A 164 22.35 22.53 9.53
C ASN A 164 23.20 21.26 9.44
N ILE A 165 22.55 20.11 9.36
CA ILE A 165 23.17 18.81 9.08
C ILE A 165 22.88 18.49 7.61
N THR A 166 23.82 18.87 6.75
CA THR A 166 23.64 18.85 5.29
C THR A 166 24.20 17.57 4.69
N ILE A 167 23.32 16.79 4.05
CA ILE A 167 23.65 15.53 3.39
C ILE A 167 23.62 15.73 1.87
N ALA A 168 24.79 15.96 1.27
CA ALA A 168 24.92 16.17 -0.17
C ALA A 168 24.97 14.84 -0.97
N ARG A 169 25.13 14.95 -2.29
CA ARG A 169 25.23 13.79 -3.20
C ARG A 169 26.28 12.76 -2.76
N ALA A 170 25.90 11.49 -2.78
CA ALA A 170 26.73 10.34 -2.40
C ALA A 170 27.18 10.31 -0.92
N GLN A 171 26.53 11.11 -0.07
CA GLN A 171 26.77 11.17 1.37
C GLN A 171 25.63 10.50 2.13
N LYS A 172 25.92 10.03 3.34
CA LYS A 172 24.94 9.28 4.13
C LYS A 172 24.78 9.84 5.54
N LEU A 173 23.52 9.97 5.98
CA LEU A 173 23.17 9.98 7.39
C LEU A 173 22.65 8.60 7.76
N THR A 174 23.34 7.94 8.69
CA THR A 174 22.93 6.66 9.24
C THR A 174 22.64 6.81 10.73
N VAL A 175 21.47 6.36 11.17
CA VAL A 175 21.15 6.23 12.59
C VAL A 175 20.79 4.79 12.91
N ARG A 176 21.39 4.24 13.98
CA ARG A 176 21.15 2.88 14.45
C ARG A 176 20.91 2.88 15.94
N SER A 177 19.84 2.22 16.35
CA SER A 177 19.39 2.18 17.73
C SER A 177 18.92 0.78 18.10
N ASP A 178 18.89 0.53 19.41
CA ASP A 178 18.20 -0.58 20.05
C ASP A 178 17.14 -0.03 21.01
N TRP A 179 16.25 -0.91 21.50
CA TRP A 179 15.21 -0.54 22.45
C TRP A 179 15.77 -0.34 23.87
N PHE A 180 15.53 0.84 24.42
CA PHE A 180 15.71 1.15 25.85
C PHE A 180 14.38 0.97 26.58
N TYR A 181 14.36 0.06 27.56
CA TYR A 181 13.18 -0.25 28.35
C TYR A 181 13.07 0.65 29.58
N LEU A 182 11.85 1.13 29.82
CA LEU A 182 11.47 2.00 30.93
C LEU A 182 10.63 1.22 31.95
N ASP A 183 10.14 1.91 32.98
CA ASP A 183 9.20 1.32 33.94
C ASP A 183 7.94 0.80 33.25
N ASN A 184 7.45 -0.35 33.71
CA ASN A 184 6.20 -0.93 33.22
C ASN A 184 4.98 -0.09 33.64
N THR A 185 3.87 -0.31 32.96
CA THR A 185 2.58 0.29 33.33
C THR A 185 2.07 -0.29 34.66
N THR A 186 1.34 0.52 35.44
CA THR A 186 0.80 0.14 36.76
C THR A 186 -0.71 -0.10 36.74
N GLY A 187 -1.37 0.04 35.59
CA GLY A 187 -2.83 -0.04 35.47
C GLY A 187 -3.56 1.21 35.98
N VAL A 188 -2.83 2.25 36.38
CA VAL A 188 -3.36 3.56 36.81
C VAL A 188 -2.59 4.69 36.16
N ALA A 189 -3.08 5.92 36.29
CA ALA A 189 -2.37 7.11 35.80
C ALA A 189 -0.99 7.21 36.45
N GLN A 190 0.05 7.36 35.64
CA GLN A 190 1.44 7.30 36.09
C GLN A 190 2.36 8.21 35.29
N ILE A 191 3.48 8.60 35.90
CA ILE A 191 4.56 9.31 35.24
C ILE A 191 5.71 8.32 35.02
N ILE A 192 6.23 8.26 33.81
CA ILE A 192 7.44 7.51 33.48
C ILE A 192 8.54 8.52 33.15
N GLN A 193 9.69 8.36 33.81
CA GLN A 193 10.86 9.18 33.59
C GLN A 193 11.67 8.63 32.42
N LEU A 194 11.97 9.48 31.43
CA LEU A 194 12.90 9.18 30.34
C LEU A 194 14.28 9.77 30.65
N PRO A 195 15.35 9.31 29.98
CA PRO A 195 16.67 9.89 30.17
C PRO A 195 16.69 11.40 29.84
N THR A 196 17.47 12.20 30.54
CA THR A 196 17.71 13.61 30.14
C THR A 196 19.17 13.93 29.94
N CYS A 197 20.07 13.07 30.43
CA CYS A 197 21.52 13.30 30.44
C CYS A 197 21.92 14.70 30.96
N GLY A 198 21.15 15.31 31.87
CA GLY A 198 21.42 16.66 32.39
C GLY A 198 20.87 17.81 31.52
N GLY A 199 20.10 17.53 30.48
CA GLY A 199 19.45 18.52 29.61
C GLY A 199 18.38 19.39 30.29
N GLY A 200 18.02 19.10 31.54
CA GLY A 200 17.17 19.94 32.37
C GLY A 200 15.69 19.93 31.99
N ALA A 201 14.95 20.92 32.50
CA ALA A 201 13.49 20.99 32.41
C ALA A 201 12.94 21.07 30.98
N ASN A 202 13.74 21.52 30.02
CA ASN A 202 13.31 21.70 28.63
C ASN A 202 13.45 20.43 27.77
N THR A 203 13.80 19.29 28.36
CA THR A 203 13.90 18.02 27.62
C THR A 203 12.50 17.50 27.28
N MET A 204 12.19 17.38 25.99
CA MET A 204 10.86 17.02 25.47
C MET A 204 10.93 15.76 24.60
N TYR A 205 9.92 14.90 24.70
CA TYR A 205 9.86 13.64 23.97
C TYR A 205 8.59 13.49 23.14
N PRO A 206 8.67 12.99 21.90
CA PRO A 206 7.52 12.91 20.99
C PRO A 206 6.56 11.76 21.27
N GLY A 207 6.91 10.82 22.15
CA GLY A 207 6.06 9.68 22.51
C GLY A 207 6.86 8.48 22.98
N VAL A 208 6.17 7.37 23.19
CA VAL A 208 6.74 6.08 23.63
C VAL A 208 6.03 4.91 22.97
N TRP A 209 6.68 3.74 22.93
CA TRP A 209 6.04 2.48 22.55
C TRP A 209 5.60 1.74 23.80
N ILE A 210 4.32 1.36 23.86
CA ILE A 210 3.73 0.62 24.96
C ILE A 210 3.26 -0.74 24.42
N GLU A 211 3.53 -1.79 25.18
CA GLU A 211 3.06 -3.14 24.87
C GLU A 211 1.53 -3.21 24.92
N THR A 212 0.91 -3.90 23.96
CA THR A 212 -0.55 -3.94 23.81
C THR A 212 -1.25 -4.76 24.90
N ALA A 213 -0.52 -5.68 25.54
CA ALA A 213 -0.91 -6.44 26.72
C ALA A 213 0.36 -6.97 27.43
N GLU A 214 0.25 -7.36 28.70
CA GLU A 214 1.35 -7.97 29.45
C GLU A 214 1.95 -9.15 28.67
N ASP A 215 3.28 -9.13 28.50
CA ASP A 215 4.07 -10.16 27.81
C ASP A 215 3.66 -10.49 26.36
N SER A 216 2.89 -9.63 25.68
CA SER A 216 2.46 -9.88 24.30
C SER A 216 3.59 -9.80 23.27
N GLY A 217 4.66 -9.06 23.58
CA GLY A 217 5.73 -8.72 22.63
C GLY A 217 5.30 -7.80 21.49
N VAL A 218 4.03 -7.38 21.45
CA VAL A 218 3.46 -6.49 20.44
C VAL A 218 3.34 -5.09 21.02
N TYR A 219 3.90 -4.10 20.32
CA TYR A 219 3.95 -2.71 20.79
C TYR A 219 3.18 -1.81 19.83
N GLU A 220 2.64 -0.73 20.37
CA GLU A 220 2.07 0.36 19.60
C GLU A 220 2.67 1.70 20.06
N PHE A 221 2.88 2.65 19.15
CA PHE A 221 3.35 3.98 19.51
C PHE A 221 2.23 4.85 20.09
N TRP A 222 2.51 5.54 21.19
CA TRP A 222 1.62 6.49 21.84
C TRP A 222 2.20 7.90 21.70
N PRO A 223 1.62 8.75 20.84
CA PRO A 223 2.12 10.10 20.62
C PRO A 223 2.00 10.95 21.87
N ALA A 224 3.04 11.74 22.15
CA ALA A 224 3.05 12.69 23.24
C ALA A 224 2.44 14.03 22.80
N GLN A 225 1.63 14.62 23.66
CA GLN A 225 1.06 15.96 23.49
C GLN A 225 1.45 16.86 24.67
N ARG A 226 1.80 18.11 24.42
CA ARG A 226 2.24 19.05 25.45
C ARG A 226 1.27 19.12 26.63
N TYR A 227 1.80 19.17 27.85
CA TYR A 227 1.03 19.52 29.04
C TYR A 227 0.44 20.94 28.96
N GLY A 228 -0.86 21.09 29.26
CA GLY A 228 -1.48 22.38 29.56
C GLY A 228 -2.97 22.45 29.19
N GLY A 229 -3.79 23.16 29.96
CA GLY A 229 -5.24 23.28 29.72
C GLY A 229 -5.66 24.18 28.53
N ALA A 230 -4.76 24.45 27.58
CA ALA A 230 -5.03 25.29 26.41
C ALA A 230 -5.32 24.44 25.17
N VAL A 231 -6.15 24.93 24.24
CA VAL A 231 -6.48 24.25 22.97
C VAL A 231 -5.24 23.87 22.16
N SER A 232 -4.16 24.65 22.27
CA SER A 232 -2.88 24.40 21.60
C SER A 232 -2.13 23.16 22.09
N SER A 233 -2.45 22.62 23.26
CA SER A 233 -1.78 21.48 23.86
C SER A 233 -2.30 20.14 23.34
N GLY A 234 -3.60 20.07 23.05
CA GLY A 234 -4.32 18.85 22.70
C GLY A 234 -4.55 17.83 23.82
N TRP A 235 -3.98 18.07 25.01
CA TRP A 235 -4.06 17.19 26.18
C TRP A 235 -4.95 17.79 27.28
N TYR A 236 -6.27 17.65 27.13
CA TYR A 236 -7.27 18.15 28.08
C TYR A 236 -8.60 17.38 27.98
N THR A 237 -9.47 17.57 28.98
CA THR A 237 -10.69 16.77 29.24
C THR A 237 -11.74 16.76 28.13
N THR A 238 -11.73 17.69 27.17
CA THR A 238 -12.65 17.73 26.03
C THR A 238 -11.98 17.41 24.69
N ALA A 239 -10.67 17.14 24.70
CA ALA A 239 -9.93 16.69 23.51
C ALA A 239 -9.54 15.21 23.57
N LYS A 240 -9.64 14.56 24.73
CA LYS A 240 -9.30 13.13 24.91
C LYS A 240 -10.33 12.42 25.77
N GLY A 241 -10.89 11.33 25.27
CA GLY A 241 -11.69 10.39 26.04
C GLY A 241 -10.79 9.48 26.87
N THR A 242 -11.38 8.46 27.48
CA THR A 242 -10.68 7.45 28.29
C THR A 242 -10.60 6.09 27.60
N ASP A 243 -11.13 5.98 26.39
CA ASP A 243 -11.19 4.74 25.60
C ASP A 243 -9.99 4.57 24.66
N ALA A 244 -9.92 3.43 23.98
CA ALA A 244 -8.81 3.02 23.13
C ALA A 244 -8.51 3.98 21.95
N ARG A 245 -9.41 4.89 21.55
CA ARG A 245 -9.09 5.97 20.60
C ARG A 245 -8.04 6.92 21.19
N SER A 246 -8.11 7.15 22.49
CA SER A 246 -7.30 8.14 23.21
C SER A 246 -5.99 7.57 23.78
N LYS A 247 -5.36 6.64 23.05
CA LYS A 247 -4.01 6.10 23.32
C LYS A 247 -2.92 7.11 22.96
N PHE A 248 -2.74 8.08 23.85
CA PHE A 248 -1.76 9.15 23.79
C PHE A 248 -1.09 9.28 25.16
N VAL A 249 0.06 9.97 25.22
CA VAL A 249 0.70 10.36 26.48
C VAL A 249 0.84 11.87 26.58
N GLU A 250 0.98 12.36 27.80
CA GLU A 250 1.31 13.75 28.06
C GLU A 250 2.82 13.95 28.01
N MET A 251 3.28 14.97 27.31
CA MET A 251 4.66 15.44 27.34
C MET A 251 4.86 16.37 28.54
N GLN A 252 5.69 15.95 29.50
CA GLN A 252 6.01 16.69 30.72
C GLN A 252 7.41 17.32 30.64
N ASP A 253 7.61 18.39 31.40
CA ASP A 253 8.93 19.00 31.57
C ASP A 253 9.92 18.02 32.21
N GLY A 254 11.20 18.18 31.90
CA GLY A 254 12.28 17.38 32.49
C GLY A 254 12.37 15.96 31.95
N GLY A 255 11.94 15.73 30.71
CA GLY A 255 12.05 14.44 30.04
C GLY A 255 11.18 13.36 30.67
N ALA A 256 9.95 13.70 31.04
CA ALA A 256 8.99 12.74 31.56
C ALA A 256 7.77 12.65 30.62
N ILE A 257 7.07 11.53 30.69
CA ILE A 257 5.74 11.39 30.08
C ILE A 257 4.72 10.99 31.13
N ARG A 258 3.46 11.39 30.95
CA ARG A 258 2.36 10.89 31.79
C ARG A 258 1.39 10.05 30.96
N ILE A 259 1.01 8.92 31.52
CA ILE A 259 -0.11 8.09 31.06
C ILE A 259 -1.34 8.48 31.87
N GLY A 260 -2.45 8.79 31.18
CA GLY A 260 -3.70 9.25 31.79
C GLY A 260 -3.60 10.65 32.44
N ALA A 261 -4.74 11.11 32.97
CA ALA A 261 -4.87 12.42 33.63
C ALA A 261 -4.36 12.46 35.09
N ASN A 262 -4.09 13.66 35.61
CA ASN A 262 -3.76 13.90 37.02
C ASN A 262 -4.92 13.52 37.97
N THR A 263 -4.77 12.41 38.69
CA THR A 263 -5.54 12.00 39.89
C THR A 263 -7.04 11.72 39.77
N SER A 264 -7.63 11.71 38.57
CA SER A 264 -9.04 11.30 38.39
C SER A 264 -9.35 10.45 37.16
N GLY A 265 -8.36 10.04 36.36
CA GLY A 265 -8.60 9.23 35.15
C GLY A 265 -9.59 9.86 34.15
N ALA A 266 -9.81 11.18 34.22
CA ALA A 266 -10.88 11.85 33.49
C ALA A 266 -10.65 11.97 31.98
N TYR A 267 -9.46 11.61 31.49
CA TYR A 267 -9.07 11.61 30.07
C TYR A 267 -7.73 10.88 29.88
N GLY A 268 -7.47 10.45 28.64
CA GLY A 268 -6.34 9.61 28.25
C GLY A 268 -6.60 8.15 28.59
N PHE A 269 -6.31 7.26 27.63
CA PHE A 269 -6.41 5.82 27.87
C PHE A 269 -5.36 5.37 28.89
N ILE A 270 -5.74 4.52 29.83
CA ILE A 270 -4.83 3.89 30.80
C ILE A 270 -4.69 2.42 30.37
N PRO A 271 -3.48 1.96 30.03
CA PRO A 271 -3.23 0.57 29.66
C PRO A 271 -3.29 -0.33 30.90
N ASP A 272 -3.44 -1.63 30.68
CA ASP A 272 -3.36 -2.64 31.74
C ASP A 272 -2.00 -2.57 32.46
N ALA A 273 -1.92 -3.12 33.67
CA ALA A 273 -0.66 -3.20 34.40
C ALA A 273 0.34 -4.12 33.69
N ASN A 274 1.62 -3.93 34.00
CA ASN A 274 2.76 -4.73 33.54
C ASN A 274 3.06 -4.70 32.03
N CYS A 275 2.35 -3.92 31.22
CA CYS A 275 2.77 -3.64 29.85
C CYS A 275 4.13 -2.94 29.85
N ARG A 276 5.09 -3.46 29.08
CA ARG A 276 6.43 -2.87 28.98
C ARG A 276 6.37 -1.57 28.17
N VAL A 277 7.16 -0.59 28.59
CA VAL A 277 7.32 0.70 27.88
C VAL A 277 8.74 0.81 27.37
N ARG A 278 8.92 1.26 26.12
CA ARG A 278 10.23 1.38 25.49
C ARG A 278 10.34 2.59 24.57
N ILE A 279 11.59 3.00 24.34
CA ILE A 279 11.97 4.04 23.39
C ILE A 279 13.20 3.59 22.60
N PRO A 280 13.44 4.14 21.40
CA PRO A 280 14.76 4.06 20.77
C PRO A 280 15.81 4.69 21.69
N ASN A 281 16.98 4.07 21.78
CA ASN A 281 18.06 4.51 22.64
C ASN A 281 18.93 5.66 22.07
N VAL A 282 18.61 6.19 20.89
CA VAL A 282 19.23 7.40 20.33
C VAL A 282 18.31 8.61 20.54
N LEU A 283 18.79 9.61 21.27
CA LEU A 283 18.03 10.80 21.66
C LEU A 283 18.67 12.04 21.02
N MET A 284 17.97 12.67 20.09
CA MET A 284 18.45 13.82 19.31
C MET A 284 17.79 15.09 19.84
N MET A 285 18.58 15.93 20.51
CA MET A 285 18.10 17.08 21.28
C MET A 285 18.64 18.40 20.73
N SER A 286 17.93 19.47 21.02
CA SER A 286 18.30 20.83 20.61
C SER A 286 18.81 21.63 21.81
N CYS A 287 19.66 22.63 21.58
CA CYS A 287 20.02 23.60 22.60
C CYS A 287 20.32 24.99 22.02
N ALA A 288 20.12 26.04 22.80
CA ALA A 288 20.54 27.37 22.38
C ALA A 288 22.06 27.53 22.52
N THR A 289 22.69 28.17 21.55
CA THR A 289 24.15 28.46 21.52
C THR A 289 24.68 29.10 22.81
N ALA A 290 23.89 29.95 23.47
CA ALA A 290 24.27 30.61 24.71
C ALA A 290 24.16 29.72 25.97
N THR A 291 23.43 28.60 25.90
CA THR A 291 23.09 27.74 27.06
C THR A 291 23.21 26.26 26.73
N ARG A 292 24.30 25.85 26.08
CA ARG A 292 24.51 24.46 25.58
C ARG A 292 24.44 23.35 26.63
N ALA A 293 24.64 23.68 27.90
CA ALA A 293 24.51 22.74 29.02
C ALA A 293 23.06 22.33 29.33
N SER A 294 22.07 22.91 28.65
CA SER A 294 20.65 22.58 28.81
C SER A 294 19.96 22.49 27.46
N ASN A 295 18.93 21.64 27.38
CA ASN A 295 18.12 21.51 26.17
C ASN A 295 17.29 22.79 25.95
N SER A 296 17.02 23.12 24.68
CA SER A 296 16.04 24.14 24.30
C SER A 296 14.66 23.49 24.18
N LEU A 297 13.62 24.27 24.42
CA LEU A 297 12.27 23.86 24.05
C LEU A 297 12.18 23.76 22.52
N PRO A 298 11.47 22.78 21.95
CA PRO A 298 11.24 22.73 20.51
C PRO A 298 10.63 24.05 20.02
N HIS A 299 11.31 24.72 19.08
CA HIS A 299 10.88 26.04 18.57
C HIS A 299 9.58 25.95 17.76
N ALA A 300 8.68 26.93 17.90
CA ALA A 300 7.50 27.05 17.04
C ALA A 300 7.88 27.31 15.58
N THR A 301 8.91 28.14 15.36
CA THR A 301 9.52 28.30 14.05
C THR A 301 10.40 27.09 13.80
N VAL A 302 9.90 26.17 12.98
CA VAL A 302 10.50 24.85 12.73
C VAL A 302 11.94 24.96 12.23
N THR A 303 12.22 25.92 11.34
CA THR A 303 13.56 26.18 10.78
C THR A 303 14.56 26.73 11.79
N SER A 304 14.12 27.12 13.00
CA SER A 304 15.02 27.49 14.11
C SER A 304 15.57 26.30 14.88
N ARG A 305 15.04 25.09 14.64
CA ARG A 305 15.56 23.85 15.22
C ARG A 305 16.82 23.41 14.47
N PRO A 306 17.68 22.56 15.05
CA PRO A 306 18.63 21.81 14.26
C PRO A 306 17.87 21.06 13.16
N GLN A 307 18.38 21.09 11.94
CA GLN A 307 17.70 20.48 10.80
C GLN A 307 18.59 19.51 10.04
N ILE A 308 18.00 18.41 9.62
CA ILE A 308 18.58 17.52 8.61
C ILE A 308 18.06 18.01 7.26
N THR A 309 18.97 18.32 6.35
CA THR A 309 18.64 18.76 4.98
C THR A 309 19.46 18.01 3.94
N THR A 310 18.89 17.79 2.77
CA THR A 310 19.49 17.01 1.67
C THR A 310 19.66 17.86 0.41
N ASP A 311 20.46 18.92 0.47
CA ASP A 311 20.57 19.93 -0.61
C ASP A 311 21.35 19.46 -1.87
N SER A 312 21.22 18.18 -2.28
CA SER A 312 21.68 17.62 -3.58
C SER A 312 21.70 16.08 -3.59
N ALA A 313 20.58 15.39 -3.37
CA ALA A 313 20.50 13.92 -3.52
C ALA A 313 21.36 13.12 -2.51
N GLY A 314 21.28 13.48 -1.22
CA GLY A 314 21.87 12.70 -0.11
C GLY A 314 21.05 11.45 0.26
N ASN A 315 21.65 10.53 1.01
CA ASN A 315 21.02 9.29 1.46
C ASN A 315 20.66 9.36 2.96
N ILE A 316 19.40 9.13 3.30
CA ILE A 316 18.91 9.07 4.69
C ILE A 316 18.52 7.63 5.05
N ASP A 317 19.11 7.12 6.13
CA ASP A 317 18.89 5.76 6.62
C ASP A 317 18.85 5.74 8.15
N ILE A 318 17.66 5.89 8.71
CA ILE A 318 17.43 6.02 10.14
C ILE A 318 16.65 4.80 10.63
N ASN A 319 17.19 4.12 11.64
CA ASN A 319 16.47 3.06 12.36
C ASN A 319 16.59 3.31 13.87
N GLY A 320 15.57 3.99 14.39
CA GLY A 320 15.37 4.29 15.79
C GLY A 320 16.04 5.59 16.25
N CYS A 321 15.22 6.60 16.54
CA CYS A 321 15.60 7.74 17.37
C CYS A 321 14.36 8.47 17.91
N LEU A 322 14.51 9.17 19.02
CA LEU A 322 13.59 10.24 19.43
C LEU A 322 14.25 11.58 19.14
N SER A 323 13.55 12.50 18.47
CA SER A 323 14.19 13.72 17.99
C SER A 323 13.34 14.98 18.16
N THR A 324 13.98 16.06 18.60
CA THR A 324 13.44 17.43 18.54
C THR A 324 13.92 18.19 17.30
N TRP A 325 14.73 17.58 16.44
CA TRP A 325 15.26 18.19 15.21
C TRP A 325 14.19 18.20 14.11
N TYR A 326 14.31 19.14 13.18
CA TYR A 326 13.46 19.20 11.99
C TYR A 326 14.00 18.29 10.89
N PHE A 327 13.15 17.40 10.39
CA PHE A 327 13.49 16.50 9.28
C PHE A 327 13.01 17.14 7.98
N ASN A 328 13.87 17.95 7.37
CA ASN A 328 13.63 18.66 6.11
C ASN A 328 14.25 17.90 4.93
N VAL A 329 13.66 16.75 4.59
CA VAL A 329 14.26 15.85 3.59
C VAL A 329 13.80 16.26 2.20
N VAL A 330 14.44 17.30 1.67
CA VAL A 330 14.16 17.89 0.36
C VAL A 330 15.19 17.40 -0.66
N GLN A 331 14.76 16.88 -1.81
CA GLN A 331 15.63 16.42 -2.90
C GLN A 331 16.65 15.35 -2.48
N ALA A 332 16.27 14.44 -1.58
CA ALA A 332 17.09 13.29 -1.22
C ALA A 332 17.18 12.27 -2.37
N TYR A 333 18.28 11.51 -2.43
CA TYR A 333 18.36 10.39 -3.37
C TYR A 333 17.50 9.23 -2.87
N SER A 334 17.67 8.85 -1.60
CA SER A 334 16.94 7.75 -0.97
C SER A 334 16.59 8.08 0.48
N VAL A 335 15.41 7.63 0.92
CA VAL A 335 14.94 7.84 2.30
C VAL A 335 14.41 6.52 2.86
N THR A 336 14.98 6.08 3.98
CA THR A 336 14.45 5.00 4.82
C THR A 336 14.46 5.45 6.27
N ILE A 337 13.29 5.49 6.91
CA ILE A 337 13.15 5.88 8.31
C ILE A 337 12.27 4.83 9.01
N LYS A 338 12.81 4.22 10.06
CA LYS A 338 12.15 3.16 10.82
C LYS A 338 12.20 3.41 12.32
N ASN A 339 11.15 3.01 13.05
CA ASN A 339 11.10 3.00 14.52
C ASN A 339 11.43 4.35 15.17
N THR A 340 11.04 5.46 14.53
CA THR A 340 11.49 6.81 14.89
C THR A 340 10.31 7.67 15.27
N ALA A 341 10.48 8.55 16.24
CA ALA A 341 9.50 9.59 16.52
C ALA A 341 10.16 10.98 16.62
N ILE A 342 9.49 11.98 16.07
CA ILE A 342 9.94 13.38 16.07
C ILE A 342 8.87 14.31 16.67
N VAL A 343 9.27 15.51 17.07
CA VAL A 343 8.33 16.52 17.56
C VAL A 343 7.82 17.41 16.42
N ASP A 344 6.50 17.58 16.33
CA ASP A 344 5.74 18.52 15.49
C ASP A 344 5.67 18.26 13.98
N ASN A 345 6.75 18.25 13.20
CA ASN A 345 6.61 18.07 11.74
C ASN A 345 7.86 17.62 10.99
N PHE A 346 7.62 17.06 9.79
CA PHE A 346 8.64 16.72 8.81
C PHE A 346 8.14 16.95 7.38
N ALA A 347 9.10 17.03 6.45
CA ALA A 347 8.83 17.05 5.02
C ALA A 347 9.69 16.02 4.29
N ILE A 348 9.09 15.31 3.34
CA ILE A 348 9.78 14.53 2.31
C ILE A 348 9.34 15.06 0.96
N THR A 349 10.27 15.70 0.25
CA THR A 349 9.98 16.42 -0.99
C THR A 349 10.95 15.99 -2.08
N GLU A 350 10.45 15.70 -3.28
CA GLU A 350 11.29 15.39 -4.46
C GLU A 350 12.30 14.25 -4.21
N CYS A 351 11.91 13.19 -3.50
CA CYS A 351 12.77 12.03 -3.31
C CYS A 351 12.98 11.28 -4.63
N ALA A 352 14.25 11.07 -5.02
CA ALA A 352 14.59 10.54 -6.35
C ALA A 352 14.29 9.04 -6.51
N THR A 353 14.25 8.29 -5.41
CA THR A 353 13.83 6.88 -5.36
C THR A 353 12.59 6.70 -4.51
N SER A 354 11.93 5.54 -4.62
CA SER A 354 10.88 5.15 -3.68
C SER A 354 11.41 5.22 -2.25
N PHE A 355 10.64 5.87 -1.35
CA PHE A 355 11.01 5.99 0.05
C PHE A 355 10.31 4.95 0.93
N THR A 356 10.84 4.69 2.12
CA THR A 356 10.24 3.76 3.10
C THR A 356 10.13 4.41 4.47
N LEU A 357 8.91 4.45 5.01
CA LEU A 357 8.61 4.86 6.37
C LEU A 357 7.92 3.71 7.11
N GLU A 358 8.45 3.30 8.25
CA GLU A 358 7.88 2.20 9.05
C GLU A 358 7.95 2.56 10.54
N GLU A 359 6.81 2.61 11.25
CA GLU A 359 6.80 3.07 12.64
C GLU A 359 7.51 4.45 12.78
N PHE A 360 7.26 5.34 11.81
CA PHE A 360 7.69 6.73 11.87
C PHE A 360 6.52 7.60 12.34
N HIS A 361 6.70 8.30 13.45
CA HIS A 361 5.62 9.00 14.12
C HIS A 361 5.98 10.42 14.52
N THR A 362 4.95 11.18 14.85
CA THR A 362 5.10 12.54 15.37
C THR A 362 4.41 12.70 16.72
N GLY A 363 5.04 13.39 17.66
CA GLY A 363 4.38 14.01 18.82
C GLY A 363 4.05 15.48 18.55
N ASN A 364 3.38 16.16 19.49
CA ASN A 364 3.13 17.60 19.37
C ASN A 364 3.55 18.37 20.61
N TYR A 365 4.45 19.35 20.44
CA TYR A 365 4.82 20.32 21.47
C TYR A 365 4.15 21.68 21.23
N LEU A 366 4.14 22.20 19.99
CA LEU A 366 3.58 23.52 19.66
C LEU A 366 2.66 23.47 18.43
N ASN A 367 1.70 24.40 18.39
CA ASN A 367 0.85 24.61 17.22
C ASN A 367 1.64 25.37 16.15
N THR A 368 2.24 24.64 15.21
CA THR A 368 2.75 25.23 13.97
C THR A 368 1.60 25.32 12.98
N ASP A 369 1.41 26.48 12.33
CA ASP A 369 0.46 26.67 11.22
C ASP A 369 0.97 26.00 9.93
N VAL A 370 1.28 24.71 10.05
CA VAL A 370 1.95 23.86 9.07
C VAL A 370 1.42 22.44 9.23
N SER A 371 1.36 21.68 8.14
CA SER A 371 1.03 20.26 8.20
C SER A 371 2.07 19.48 9.04
N ASN A 372 1.61 18.45 9.75
CA ASN A 372 2.48 17.60 10.57
C ASN A 372 3.36 16.69 9.70
N ALA A 373 2.78 16.14 8.64
CA ALA A 373 3.48 15.35 7.65
C ALA A 373 3.25 15.97 6.28
N THR A 374 4.33 16.22 5.53
CA THR A 374 4.28 16.76 4.18
C THR A 374 5.01 15.85 3.20
N PHE A 375 4.29 15.43 2.16
CA PHE A 375 4.83 14.70 1.02
C PHE A 375 4.54 15.52 -0.23
N THR A 376 5.57 16.00 -0.92
CA THR A 376 5.38 16.77 -2.15
C THR A 376 6.31 16.35 -3.27
N SER A 377 5.80 16.28 -4.51
CA SER A 377 6.61 16.01 -5.71
C SER A 377 7.38 14.68 -5.66
N ASN A 378 6.89 13.69 -4.90
CA ASN A 378 7.52 12.37 -4.81
C ASN A 378 6.99 11.47 -5.92
N PHE A 379 7.60 11.57 -7.10
CA PHE A 379 7.19 10.80 -8.27
C PHE A 379 7.80 9.40 -8.36
N ALA A 380 8.71 9.05 -7.46
CA ALA A 380 9.31 7.71 -7.41
C ALA A 380 8.53 6.72 -6.52
N GLY A 381 7.40 7.15 -5.95
CA GLY A 381 6.59 6.33 -5.05
C GLY A 381 7.11 6.26 -3.62
N GLY A 382 6.48 5.40 -2.83
CA GLY A 382 6.89 5.14 -1.46
C GLY A 382 5.99 4.18 -0.71
N THR A 383 6.52 3.60 0.36
CA THR A 383 5.77 2.77 1.31
C THR A 383 5.77 3.42 2.69
N VAL A 384 4.60 3.49 3.30
CA VAL A 384 4.39 4.05 4.64
C VAL A 384 3.58 3.07 5.45
N THR A 385 4.13 2.55 6.54
CA THR A 385 3.52 1.45 7.30
C THR A 385 3.51 1.73 8.79
N LYS A 386 2.34 1.57 9.41
CA LYS A 386 2.12 1.76 10.86
C LYS A 386 2.53 3.13 11.39
N CYS A 387 2.46 4.17 10.56
CA CYS A 387 2.80 5.54 10.97
C CYS A 387 1.63 6.24 11.67
N LYS A 388 1.93 7.17 12.58
CA LYS A 388 0.91 8.02 13.24
C LYS A 388 1.23 9.48 13.03
N PHE A 389 0.47 10.13 12.15
CA PHE A 389 0.63 11.54 11.80
C PHE A 389 -0.58 12.33 12.28
N GLY A 390 -0.32 13.42 12.99
CA GLY A 390 -1.39 14.26 13.49
C GLY A 390 -0.92 15.56 14.12
N ARG A 391 -1.79 16.55 14.00
CA ARG A 391 -1.59 17.90 14.56
C ARG A 391 -2.49 18.13 15.77
N CYS A 392 -2.07 19.03 16.66
CA CYS A 392 -2.92 19.61 17.69
C CYS A 392 -3.01 21.13 17.52
N GLY A 393 -3.94 21.78 18.22
CA GLY A 393 -4.15 23.23 18.12
C GLY A 393 -5.19 23.63 17.07
N ALA A 394 -5.82 24.80 17.30
CA ALA A 394 -6.90 25.31 16.46
C ALA A 394 -6.44 25.41 15.00
N ALA A 395 -7.29 24.93 14.09
CA ALA A 395 -6.99 24.83 12.68
C ALA A 395 -7.83 25.83 11.87
N GLY A 396 -7.14 26.56 11.00
CA GLY A 396 -7.73 27.43 10.00
C GLY A 396 -8.35 26.64 8.85
N ASN A 397 -8.73 27.35 7.79
CA ASN A 397 -9.12 26.71 6.54
C ASN A 397 -7.85 26.35 5.75
N SER A 398 -7.80 25.15 5.17
CA SER A 398 -6.63 24.60 4.46
C SER A 398 -5.50 24.11 5.37
N ASP A 399 -5.85 23.90 6.63
CA ASP A 399 -4.99 23.34 7.65
C ASP A 399 -5.18 21.83 7.72
N TYR A 400 -4.13 21.07 7.42
CA TYR A 400 -4.21 19.61 7.33
C TYR A 400 -3.34 18.93 8.39
N GLY A 401 -3.76 17.76 8.86
CA GLY A 401 -2.88 16.88 9.63
C GLY A 401 -1.73 16.39 8.76
N THR A 402 -2.07 15.73 7.67
CA THR A 402 -1.13 15.28 6.63
C THR A 402 -1.45 15.94 5.29
N TYR A 403 -0.43 16.35 4.56
CA TYR A 403 -0.56 16.92 3.23
C TYR A 403 0.27 16.14 2.22
N ILE A 404 -0.39 15.65 1.17
CA ILE A 404 0.20 14.87 0.09
C ILE A 404 -0.14 15.61 -1.22
N ALA A 405 0.85 16.10 -1.94
CA ALA A 405 0.58 16.81 -3.19
C ALA A 405 1.57 16.49 -4.29
N CYS A 406 1.09 16.42 -5.53
CA CYS A 406 1.92 16.13 -6.70
C CYS A 406 2.76 14.85 -6.50
N CYS A 407 2.19 13.81 -5.91
CA CYS A 407 2.87 12.55 -5.66
C CYS A 407 2.26 11.44 -6.52
N LYS A 408 3.02 10.36 -6.75
CA LYS A 408 2.43 9.14 -7.32
C LYS A 408 2.98 7.87 -6.70
N ASP A 409 2.24 6.77 -6.82
CA ASP A 409 2.70 5.43 -6.44
C ASP A 409 3.09 5.30 -4.95
N ILE A 410 2.34 5.96 -4.04
CA ILE A 410 2.57 5.87 -2.59
C ILE A 410 1.49 5.01 -1.94
N THR A 411 1.91 4.01 -1.16
CA THR A 411 1.02 3.16 -0.37
C THR A 411 1.17 3.41 1.12
N PHE A 412 0.07 3.78 1.77
CA PHE A 412 -0.07 3.90 3.22
C PHE A 412 -0.80 2.68 3.77
N THR A 413 -0.21 1.98 4.73
CA THR A 413 -0.77 0.76 5.34
C THR A 413 -0.81 0.87 6.85
N ASP A 414 -1.97 0.63 7.45
CA ASP A 414 -2.17 0.70 8.91
C ASP A 414 -1.74 2.05 9.52
N CYS A 415 -1.88 3.13 8.75
CA CYS A 415 -1.45 4.48 9.16
C CYS A 415 -2.60 5.27 9.77
N HIS A 416 -2.29 6.11 10.77
CA HIS A 416 -3.24 7.03 11.36
C HIS A 416 -3.06 8.46 10.82
N PHE A 417 -4.17 9.06 10.40
CA PHE A 417 -4.29 10.46 9.99
C PHE A 417 -5.24 11.16 10.93
N GLN A 418 -4.77 12.21 11.61
CA GLN A 418 -5.43 12.69 12.82
C GLN A 418 -5.45 14.20 12.92
N THR A 419 -6.62 14.77 13.21
CA THR A 419 -6.70 16.03 13.95
C THR A 419 -6.78 15.65 15.43
N ARG A 420 -5.67 15.76 16.17
CA ARG A 420 -5.55 15.32 17.58
C ARG A 420 -6.24 16.25 18.57
N ILE A 421 -7.12 17.11 18.08
CA ILE A 421 -8.10 17.91 18.82
C ILE A 421 -9.42 17.88 18.07
N ARG A 422 -10.50 18.30 18.74
CA ARG A 422 -11.77 18.57 18.06
C ARG A 422 -11.56 19.67 17.02
N ARG A 423 -12.02 19.43 15.79
CA ARG A 423 -11.93 20.39 14.69
C ARG A 423 -12.64 21.71 15.04
N THR A 424 -12.14 22.80 14.48
CA THR A 424 -12.65 24.16 14.71
C THR A 424 -13.31 24.77 13.47
N THR A 425 -13.12 24.18 12.29
CA THR A 425 -13.69 24.63 11.00
C THR A 425 -13.99 23.44 10.08
N ALA A 426 -14.83 23.66 9.07
CA ALA A 426 -15.17 22.64 8.06
C ALA A 426 -14.07 22.40 7.00
N GLY A 427 -13.09 23.30 6.90
CA GLY A 427 -11.99 23.23 5.93
C GLY A 427 -10.68 22.65 6.48
N THR A 428 -10.72 22.07 7.69
CA THR A 428 -9.60 21.33 8.30
C THR A 428 -9.77 19.85 8.01
N TYR A 429 -8.73 19.18 7.50
CA TYR A 429 -8.79 17.74 7.19
C TYR A 429 -7.73 16.94 7.95
N ALA A 430 -8.03 15.67 8.25
CA ALA A 430 -7.06 14.77 8.88
C ALA A 430 -5.91 14.46 7.90
N CYS A 431 -6.25 14.29 6.63
CA CYS A 431 -5.31 14.17 5.52
C CYS A 431 -5.90 14.84 4.28
N ALA A 432 -5.06 15.57 3.52
CA ALA A 432 -5.42 16.18 2.25
C ALA A 432 -4.48 15.71 1.14
N ILE A 433 -5.06 15.31 0.02
CA ILE A 433 -4.39 14.82 -1.18
C ILE A 433 -4.76 15.72 -2.34
N ALA A 434 -3.77 16.21 -3.08
CA ALA A 434 -3.99 17.10 -4.20
C ALA A 434 -3.09 16.76 -5.40
N CYS A 435 -3.65 16.72 -6.61
CA CYS A 435 -2.87 16.52 -7.83
C CYS A 435 -1.99 15.25 -7.81
N CYS A 436 -2.48 14.17 -7.20
CA CYS A 436 -1.73 12.91 -7.07
C CYS A 436 -2.26 11.82 -8.00
N ASP A 437 -1.48 10.77 -8.22
CA ASP A 437 -1.87 9.60 -9.00
C ASP A 437 -1.52 8.29 -8.26
N ASN A 438 -2.41 7.31 -8.24
CA ASN A 438 -2.16 5.99 -7.64
C ASN A 438 -1.69 6.09 -6.16
N ILE A 439 -2.44 6.82 -5.33
CA ILE A 439 -2.24 6.86 -3.89
C ILE A 439 -3.17 5.86 -3.22
N LYS A 440 -2.59 4.95 -2.44
CA LYS A 440 -3.32 3.86 -1.79
C LYS A 440 -3.34 4.02 -0.27
N PHE A 441 -4.51 3.87 0.34
CA PHE A 441 -4.72 3.82 1.78
C PHE A 441 -5.31 2.47 2.16
N ILE A 442 -4.52 1.63 2.80
CA ILE A 442 -4.90 0.29 3.21
C ILE A 442 -5.08 0.29 4.73
N ARG A 443 -6.32 0.06 5.19
CA ARG A 443 -6.74 0.13 6.59
C ARG A 443 -6.32 1.45 7.28
N PRO A 444 -6.60 2.63 6.69
CA PRO A 444 -6.25 3.89 7.33
C PRO A 444 -7.14 4.12 8.55
N VAL A 445 -6.56 4.67 9.61
CA VAL A 445 -7.32 5.20 10.75
C VAL A 445 -7.45 6.70 10.59
N ILE A 446 -8.68 7.19 10.44
CA ILE A 446 -8.99 8.59 10.19
C ILE A 446 -9.73 9.15 11.40
N VAL A 447 -9.17 10.15 12.08
CA VAL A 447 -9.80 10.72 13.26
C VAL A 447 -9.90 12.23 13.19
N GLY A 448 -11.09 12.74 13.48
CA GLY A 448 -11.33 14.16 13.73
C GLY A 448 -11.80 14.97 12.51
N SER A 449 -11.60 14.48 11.29
CA SER A 449 -12.12 15.06 10.03
C SER A 449 -11.89 14.10 8.85
N SER A 450 -12.11 14.55 7.62
CA SER A 450 -12.02 13.76 6.38
C SER A 450 -10.60 13.35 5.99
N LEU A 451 -10.53 12.24 5.25
CA LEU A 451 -9.54 12.02 4.20
C LEU A 451 -10.04 12.75 2.94
N TYR A 452 -9.39 13.86 2.58
CA TYR A 452 -9.78 14.74 1.48
C TYR A 452 -8.91 14.50 0.25
N CYS A 453 -9.53 14.34 -0.91
CA CYS A 453 -8.86 14.15 -2.20
C CYS A 453 -9.35 15.20 -3.21
N SER A 454 -8.44 15.85 -3.93
CA SER A 454 -8.77 16.79 -5.01
C SER A 454 -7.84 16.61 -6.20
N ALA A 455 -8.38 16.82 -7.42
CA ALA A 455 -7.62 16.76 -8.67
C ALA A 455 -6.70 15.53 -8.81
N SER A 456 -7.08 14.38 -8.23
CA SER A 456 -6.20 13.21 -8.10
C SER A 456 -6.78 11.99 -8.82
N THR A 457 -5.94 11.14 -9.38
CA THR A 457 -6.36 9.98 -10.18
C THR A 457 -5.99 8.65 -9.52
N ASN A 458 -6.76 7.60 -9.80
CA ASN A 458 -6.47 6.22 -9.37
C ASN A 458 -6.32 6.10 -7.83
N ASN A 459 -7.16 6.81 -7.06
CA ASN A 459 -7.11 6.75 -5.60
C ASN A 459 -7.75 5.46 -5.10
N TYR A 460 -7.07 4.72 -4.23
CA TYR A 460 -7.56 3.45 -3.66
C TYR A 460 -7.63 3.53 -2.14
N ILE A 461 -8.81 3.31 -1.56
CA ILE A 461 -9.04 3.42 -0.12
C ILE A 461 -9.74 2.16 0.37
N GLU A 462 -9.04 1.32 1.12
CA GLU A 462 -9.52 0.05 1.62
C GLU A 462 -9.67 0.06 3.15
N ASN A 463 -10.84 -0.37 3.63
CA ASN A 463 -11.20 -0.59 5.03
C ASN A 463 -10.85 0.58 5.97
N PRO A 464 -11.25 1.83 5.66
CA PRO A 464 -11.02 2.95 6.56
C PRO A 464 -11.74 2.74 7.91
N VAL A 465 -11.05 3.04 9.01
CA VAL A 465 -11.62 3.09 10.37
C VAL A 465 -11.75 4.55 10.77
N TYR A 466 -12.98 5.01 11.03
CA TYR A 466 -13.25 6.42 11.32
C TYR A 466 -13.73 6.67 12.75
N ALA A 467 -13.31 7.80 13.32
CA ALA A 467 -13.96 8.41 14.48
C ALA A 467 -14.06 9.93 14.32
N ASP A 468 -15.23 10.51 14.57
CA ASP A 468 -15.44 11.96 14.44
C ASP A 468 -14.62 12.78 15.43
N SER A 469 -14.31 12.22 16.61
CA SER A 469 -13.49 12.86 17.61
C SER A 469 -12.77 11.84 18.50
N TYR A 470 -11.79 12.30 19.29
CA TYR A 470 -11.11 11.51 20.32
C TYR A 470 -11.82 11.50 21.68
N ASN A 471 -12.82 12.35 21.90
CA ASN A 471 -13.39 12.60 23.22
C ASN A 471 -14.88 12.29 23.24
N ASP A 472 -15.64 13.05 22.45
CA ASP A 472 -17.08 12.97 22.39
C ASP A 472 -17.56 12.02 21.30
N VAL A 473 -18.86 11.74 21.35
CA VAL A 473 -19.66 11.25 20.22
C VAL A 473 -19.78 12.31 19.12
N SER A 474 -20.38 11.94 17.99
CA SER A 474 -20.56 12.76 16.78
C SER A 474 -20.97 14.21 17.12
N SER A 475 -20.34 15.17 16.43
CA SER A 475 -20.47 16.58 16.77
C SER A 475 -21.86 17.17 16.46
N ASP A 476 -22.42 17.88 17.43
CA ASP A 476 -23.50 18.85 17.26
C ASP A 476 -23.02 20.08 16.43
N THR A 477 -23.67 20.32 15.28
CA THR A 477 -23.83 21.52 14.41
C THR A 477 -22.70 22.54 14.13
N GLY A 478 -21.55 22.51 14.80
CA GLY A 478 -20.44 23.45 14.60
C GLY A 478 -19.34 22.93 13.66
N GLY A 479 -19.52 23.10 12.34
CA GLY A 479 -18.50 22.74 11.33
C GLY A 479 -18.53 21.26 10.92
N SER A 480 -19.63 20.82 10.32
CA SER A 480 -19.87 19.42 9.93
C SER A 480 -18.78 18.81 9.03
N VAL A 481 -18.38 17.56 9.32
CA VAL A 481 -17.56 16.75 8.40
C VAL A 481 -18.44 16.33 7.23
N LEU A 482 -18.04 16.70 6.01
CA LEU A 482 -18.80 16.38 4.79
C LEU A 482 -18.76 14.90 4.43
N GLY A 483 -17.62 14.24 4.64
CA GLY A 483 -17.42 12.82 4.36
C GLY A 483 -16.29 12.23 5.20
N VAL A 484 -16.35 10.95 5.58
CA VAL A 484 -15.14 10.22 6.04
C VAL A 484 -14.09 10.26 4.92
N VAL A 485 -14.54 9.89 3.71
CA VAL A 485 -13.80 10.08 2.46
C VAL A 485 -14.48 11.20 1.68
N TYR A 486 -13.73 12.26 1.37
CA TYR A 486 -14.22 13.37 0.56
C TYR A 486 -13.42 13.43 -0.75
N LEU A 487 -14.07 13.04 -1.84
CA LEU A 487 -13.60 13.19 -3.22
C LEU A 487 -14.15 14.51 -3.81
N ALA A 488 -13.26 15.46 -4.00
CA ALA A 488 -13.56 16.77 -4.56
C ALA A 488 -13.27 16.83 -6.08
N ALA A 489 -13.51 18.01 -6.65
CA ALA A 489 -13.44 18.23 -8.09
C ALA A 489 -12.11 17.77 -8.71
N GLY A 490 -12.23 17.13 -9.86
CA GLY A 490 -11.09 16.64 -10.65
C GLY A 490 -10.56 15.28 -10.22
N CYS A 491 -11.21 14.58 -9.27
CA CYS A 491 -10.82 13.21 -8.95
C CYS A 491 -11.34 12.22 -9.99
N VAL A 492 -10.51 11.28 -10.45
CA VAL A 492 -10.86 10.30 -11.50
C VAL A 492 -10.42 8.89 -11.11
N ASN A 493 -11.23 7.88 -11.43
CA ASN A 493 -10.96 6.46 -11.16
C ASN A 493 -10.69 6.22 -9.66
N ASN A 494 -11.67 6.53 -8.82
CA ASN A 494 -11.54 6.38 -7.37
C ASN A 494 -12.19 5.06 -6.94
N GLU A 495 -11.55 4.33 -6.05
CA GLU A 495 -12.10 3.09 -5.50
C GLU A 495 -12.06 3.14 -3.97
N ILE A 496 -13.22 2.94 -3.37
CA ILE A 496 -13.40 2.73 -1.94
C ILE A 496 -13.91 1.32 -1.72
N LYS A 497 -13.21 0.55 -0.89
CA LYS A 497 -13.56 -0.81 -0.50
C LYS A 497 -13.75 -0.87 1.01
N GLY A 498 -14.91 -1.33 1.46
CA GLY A 498 -15.19 -1.47 2.88
C GLY A 498 -15.22 -0.15 3.64
N GLY A 499 -15.02 -0.28 4.95
CA GLY A 499 -15.09 0.83 5.91
C GLY A 499 -15.82 0.43 7.19
N THR A 500 -15.48 1.08 8.29
CA THR A 500 -16.20 0.97 9.57
C THR A 500 -16.02 2.25 10.39
N PHE A 501 -16.84 2.39 11.42
CA PHE A 501 -16.56 3.32 12.51
C PHE A 501 -15.72 2.63 13.59
N TRP A 502 -15.13 3.43 14.46
CA TRP A 502 -14.38 2.94 15.61
C TRP A 502 -15.26 2.07 16.51
N SER A 503 -14.80 0.87 16.81
CA SER A 503 -15.58 -0.14 17.54
C SER A 503 -15.66 0.13 19.05
N GLY A 504 -16.72 -0.35 19.68
CA GLY A 504 -16.90 -0.33 21.13
C GLY A 504 -17.51 0.96 21.69
N ILE A 505 -17.82 1.93 20.83
CA ILE A 505 -18.40 3.23 21.20
C ILE A 505 -19.45 3.59 20.14
N SER A 506 -20.64 4.02 20.59
CA SER A 506 -21.72 4.43 19.68
C SER A 506 -21.46 5.83 19.11
N ASP A 507 -22.17 6.16 18.04
CA ASP A 507 -22.26 7.53 17.51
C ASP A 507 -20.88 8.11 17.09
N MET A 508 -20.08 7.29 16.42
CA MET A 508 -18.73 7.66 15.90
C MET A 508 -18.74 8.18 14.46
N HIS A 509 -19.92 8.19 13.83
CA HIS A 509 -20.15 8.62 12.46
C HIS A 509 -19.94 10.13 12.29
N PRO A 510 -19.65 10.61 11.07
CA PRO A 510 -19.77 12.01 10.74
C PRO A 510 -21.26 12.44 10.67
N ASP A 511 -21.50 13.75 10.64
CA ASP A 511 -22.84 14.35 10.51
C ASP A 511 -23.44 14.13 9.11
N VAL A 512 -22.60 14.27 8.06
CA VAL A 512 -23.09 14.36 6.69
C VAL A 512 -23.12 13.01 5.98
N ALA A 513 -21.95 12.45 5.63
CA ALA A 513 -21.90 11.21 4.86
C ALA A 513 -20.66 10.37 5.16
N TYR A 514 -20.70 9.09 4.79
CA TYR A 514 -19.49 8.26 4.77
C TYR A 514 -18.60 8.65 3.60
N VAL A 515 -19.19 8.69 2.40
CA VAL A 515 -18.52 9.17 1.18
C VAL A 515 -19.17 10.48 0.71
N TYR A 516 -18.35 11.48 0.41
CA TYR A 516 -18.79 12.70 -0.26
C TYR A 516 -18.09 12.80 -1.62
N ALA A 517 -18.86 12.94 -2.70
CA ALA A 517 -18.34 13.03 -4.07
C ALA A 517 -18.87 14.27 -4.78
N THR A 518 -18.00 15.12 -5.32
CA THR A 518 -18.39 16.26 -6.17
C THR A 518 -17.38 16.48 -7.28
N GLY A 519 -17.84 16.65 -8.51
CA GLY A 519 -16.94 16.84 -9.65
C GLY A 519 -15.99 15.66 -9.92
N THR A 520 -16.42 14.43 -9.61
CA THR A 520 -15.62 13.21 -9.76
C THR A 520 -16.01 12.42 -11.01
N THR A 521 -15.09 11.61 -11.55
CA THR A 521 -15.37 10.69 -12.67
C THR A 521 -14.95 9.28 -12.31
N ASN A 522 -15.78 8.28 -12.62
CA ASN A 522 -15.52 6.86 -12.35
C ASN A 522 -15.18 6.62 -10.86
N THR A 523 -16.14 6.90 -9.98
CA THR A 523 -16.00 6.68 -8.53
C THR A 523 -16.77 5.44 -8.14
N ARG A 524 -16.09 4.49 -7.51
CA ARG A 524 -16.63 3.22 -7.09
C ARG A 524 -16.55 3.06 -5.58
N TRP A 525 -17.63 2.62 -4.95
CA TRP A 525 -17.66 2.22 -3.54
C TRP A 525 -18.33 0.86 -3.38
N HIS A 526 -17.63 -0.11 -2.78
CA HIS A 526 -18.21 -1.43 -2.58
C HIS A 526 -17.81 -2.16 -1.30
N THR A 527 -18.60 -3.18 -0.96
CA THR A 527 -18.30 -4.17 0.10
C THR A 527 -18.14 -3.52 1.49
N CYS A 528 -19.07 -2.63 1.86
CA CYS A 528 -19.03 -1.88 3.11
C CYS A 528 -20.19 -2.28 4.02
N GLY A 529 -19.86 -2.78 5.22
CA GLY A 529 -20.81 -3.54 6.04
C GLY A 529 -21.23 -4.86 5.37
N THR A 530 -22.16 -5.55 5.99
CA THR A 530 -22.81 -6.73 5.40
C THR A 530 -24.31 -6.67 5.62
N PRO A 531 -25.14 -7.44 4.89
CA PRO A 531 -26.57 -7.47 5.17
C PRO A 531 -26.92 -7.93 6.60
N ALA A 532 -26.10 -8.81 7.19
CA ALA A 532 -26.27 -9.29 8.56
C ALA A 532 -25.64 -8.37 9.63
N SER A 533 -24.76 -7.47 9.22
CA SER A 533 -24.06 -6.53 10.10
C SER A 533 -23.83 -5.22 9.34
N PRO A 534 -24.90 -4.42 9.12
CA PRO A 534 -24.80 -3.12 8.49
C PRO A 534 -24.03 -2.15 9.40
N ILE A 535 -23.46 -1.11 8.82
CA ILE A 535 -22.81 -0.03 9.58
C ILE A 535 -23.89 0.87 10.18
N ASP A 536 -23.78 1.15 11.47
CA ASP A 536 -24.71 2.01 12.18
C ASP A 536 -24.40 3.50 11.95
N GLY A 537 -25.30 4.20 11.26
CA GLY A 537 -25.28 5.64 11.05
C GLY A 537 -25.55 6.47 12.30
N GLY A 538 -25.78 5.82 13.45
CA GLY A 538 -25.90 6.41 14.77
C GLY A 538 -27.32 6.76 15.19
N THR A 539 -27.49 7.03 16.47
CA THR A 539 -28.79 7.30 17.12
C THR A 539 -28.93 8.76 17.54
N THR A 540 -27.82 9.47 17.71
CA THR A 540 -27.77 10.91 18.02
C THR A 540 -27.04 11.63 16.89
N ASN A 541 -27.63 12.71 16.36
CA ASN A 541 -27.11 13.43 15.20
C ASN A 541 -26.81 12.49 14.02
N SER A 542 -27.69 11.50 13.82
CA SER A 542 -27.51 10.40 12.87
C SER A 542 -27.03 10.89 11.51
N MET A 543 -26.09 10.14 10.92
CA MET A 543 -25.49 10.47 9.63
C MET A 543 -26.56 10.62 8.54
N HIS A 544 -26.53 11.72 7.79
CA HIS A 544 -27.58 12.01 6.82
C HIS A 544 -27.62 11.06 5.62
N TYR A 545 -26.44 10.67 5.11
CA TYR A 545 -26.28 9.90 3.87
C TYR A 545 -25.22 8.81 4.02
N ALA A 546 -25.38 7.69 3.31
CA ALA A 546 -24.23 6.79 3.10
C ALA A 546 -23.25 7.44 2.12
N LEU A 547 -23.76 7.92 0.98
CA LEU A 547 -23.00 8.73 0.02
C LEU A 547 -23.76 10.01 -0.34
N GLN A 548 -23.07 11.15 -0.26
CA GLN A 548 -23.56 12.42 -0.77
C GLN A 548 -22.89 12.77 -2.10
N ASP A 549 -23.68 12.85 -3.18
CA ASP A 549 -23.25 13.41 -4.46
C ASP A 549 -23.60 14.92 -4.49
N GLY A 550 -22.54 15.73 -4.41
CA GLY A 550 -22.58 17.19 -4.44
C GLY A 550 -22.69 17.79 -5.85
N GLY A 551 -22.91 16.96 -6.87
CA GLY A 551 -23.11 17.34 -8.25
C GLY A 551 -21.86 17.24 -9.13
N ASN A 552 -22.11 17.32 -10.45
CA ASN A 552 -21.11 17.28 -11.53
C ASN A 552 -20.30 15.97 -11.56
N ASN A 553 -20.88 14.86 -11.09
CA ASN A 553 -20.22 13.56 -11.09
C ASN A 553 -20.56 12.75 -12.34
N ILE A 554 -19.64 11.90 -12.82
CA ILE A 554 -19.88 10.98 -13.94
C ILE A 554 -19.43 9.58 -13.53
N GLY A 555 -20.30 8.57 -13.64
CA GLY A 555 -19.93 7.19 -13.34
C GLY A 555 -19.73 6.94 -11.85
N ILE A 556 -20.79 7.07 -11.05
CA ILE A 556 -20.77 6.65 -9.64
C ILE A 556 -21.33 5.23 -9.56
N GLU A 557 -20.57 4.32 -8.96
CA GLU A 557 -20.99 2.95 -8.70
C GLU A 557 -20.97 2.65 -7.20
N ILE A 558 -22.08 2.12 -6.66
CA ILE A 558 -22.22 1.69 -5.27
C ILE A 558 -22.72 0.24 -5.26
N LYS A 559 -21.90 -0.71 -4.80
CA LYS A 559 -22.27 -2.15 -4.78
C LYS A 559 -22.05 -2.76 -3.40
N ARG A 560 -23.05 -3.45 -2.83
CA ARG A 560 -22.91 -4.17 -1.54
C ARG A 560 -22.49 -3.25 -0.38
N VAL A 561 -23.23 -2.16 -0.21
CA VAL A 561 -23.01 -1.17 0.86
C VAL A 561 -24.25 -1.13 1.77
N TYR A 562 -24.05 -1.44 3.05
CA TYR A 562 -25.14 -1.69 4.01
C TYR A 562 -25.00 -0.78 5.23
N PHE A 563 -26.01 0.07 5.43
CA PHE A 563 -26.13 0.96 6.58
C PHE A 563 -27.50 0.81 7.26
N THR A 564 -27.53 1.12 8.56
CA THR A 564 -28.73 1.31 9.37
C THR A 564 -28.72 2.69 10.03
N ASN A 565 -29.87 3.17 10.50
CA ASN A 565 -30.02 4.46 11.18
C ASN A 565 -29.48 5.67 10.39
N ILE A 566 -29.64 5.68 9.07
CA ILE A 566 -29.35 6.86 8.23
C ILE A 566 -30.50 7.85 8.36
N ALA A 567 -30.21 9.10 8.69
CA ALA A 567 -31.23 10.08 9.11
C ALA A 567 -32.14 10.55 7.97
N THR A 568 -31.59 10.72 6.77
CA THR A 568 -32.33 11.31 5.64
C THR A 568 -32.57 10.28 4.55
N ARG A 569 -31.51 9.78 3.90
CA ARG A 569 -31.61 8.88 2.74
C ARG A 569 -30.26 8.24 2.44
N PHE A 570 -30.26 7.07 1.79
CA PHE A 570 -29.04 6.33 1.50
C PHE A 570 -28.06 7.08 0.58
N TYR A 571 -28.57 7.59 -0.54
CA TYR A 571 -27.82 8.36 -1.55
C TYR A 571 -28.55 9.68 -1.88
N THR A 572 -27.85 10.66 -2.42
CA THR A 572 -28.48 11.88 -2.97
C THR A 572 -27.63 12.39 -4.11
N SER A 573 -28.23 12.95 -5.16
CA SER A 573 -27.52 13.53 -6.32
C SER A 573 -28.22 14.79 -6.85
N THR A 574 -27.58 15.44 -7.81
CA THR A 574 -28.17 16.53 -8.60
C THR A 574 -28.27 16.14 -10.08
N ASN A 575 -29.08 16.88 -10.85
CA ASN A 575 -29.22 16.72 -12.30
C ASN A 575 -28.00 17.14 -13.13
N SER A 576 -26.92 17.56 -12.47
CA SER A 576 -25.62 17.73 -13.10
C SER A 576 -24.73 16.49 -13.02
N SER A 577 -25.15 15.45 -12.28
CA SER A 577 -24.48 14.16 -12.22
C SER A 577 -25.09 13.17 -13.22
N LYS A 578 -24.29 12.19 -13.67
CA LYS A 578 -24.69 11.24 -14.71
C LYS A 578 -24.10 9.84 -14.51
N GLY A 579 -24.85 8.79 -14.85
CA GLY A 579 -24.38 7.42 -14.89
C GLY A 579 -24.15 6.85 -13.50
N VAL A 580 -25.21 6.77 -12.71
CA VAL A 580 -25.17 6.24 -11.34
C VAL A 580 -25.67 4.80 -11.32
N LEU A 581 -24.92 3.89 -10.70
CA LEU A 581 -25.31 2.50 -10.49
C LEU A 581 -25.33 2.18 -9.00
N ILE A 582 -26.45 1.63 -8.50
CA ILE A 582 -26.57 1.16 -7.12
C ILE A 582 -27.02 -0.31 -7.14
N GLU A 583 -26.27 -1.22 -6.53
CA GLU A 583 -26.60 -2.66 -6.50
C GLU A 583 -26.45 -3.28 -5.10
N ASN A 584 -27.44 -4.08 -4.66
CA ASN A 584 -27.49 -4.76 -3.35
C ASN A 584 -27.05 -3.87 -2.18
N CYS A 585 -27.68 -2.71 -2.04
CA CYS A 585 -27.37 -1.78 -0.97
C CYS A 585 -28.54 -1.69 0.03
N ALA A 586 -28.29 -1.20 1.24
CA ALA A 586 -29.35 -1.06 2.25
C ALA A 586 -29.21 0.21 3.10
N GLY A 587 -30.35 0.85 3.39
CA GLY A 587 -30.49 1.98 4.31
C GLY A 587 -31.67 1.79 5.30
N ASP A 588 -31.91 0.56 5.75
CA ASP A 588 -32.86 0.18 6.81
C ASP A 588 -34.35 0.47 6.56
N TYR A 589 -34.79 0.41 5.29
CA TYR A 589 -36.20 0.58 4.87
C TYR A 589 -36.92 1.85 5.36
N ALA A 590 -36.22 2.76 6.05
CA ALA A 590 -36.82 3.87 6.78
C ALA A 590 -36.71 5.20 6.01
N GLY A 591 -35.73 5.31 5.10
CA GLY A 591 -35.64 6.41 4.15
C GLY A 591 -36.57 6.19 2.96
N THR A 592 -37.47 7.13 2.67
CA THR A 592 -38.04 7.30 1.31
C THR A 592 -36.88 7.57 0.38
N ASN A 593 -36.78 6.90 -0.76
CA ASN A 593 -35.59 6.97 -1.61
C ASN A 593 -35.08 8.41 -1.87
N THR A 594 -33.79 8.37 -2.11
CA THR A 594 -32.80 9.33 -2.59
C THR A 594 -33.34 10.29 -3.65
N PHE A 595 -33.23 11.63 -3.52
CA PHE A 595 -33.27 12.47 -4.74
C PHE A 595 -32.12 12.02 -5.65
N CYS A 596 -32.39 11.05 -6.51
CA CYS A 596 -31.49 10.59 -7.54
C CYS A 596 -31.81 11.41 -8.78
N ASP A 597 -31.61 12.73 -8.67
CA ASP A 597 -31.81 13.62 -9.82
C ASP A 597 -30.72 13.44 -10.88
N SER A 598 -29.80 12.49 -10.70
CA SER A 598 -28.78 12.20 -11.69
C SER A 598 -29.38 11.66 -12.99
N LEU A 599 -28.71 11.95 -14.09
CA LEU A 599 -29.05 11.43 -15.39
C LEU A 599 -28.57 9.97 -15.50
N ASP A 600 -29.28 9.16 -16.27
CA ASP A 600 -28.88 7.80 -16.62
C ASP A 600 -28.63 6.83 -15.44
N TRP A 601 -29.36 6.94 -14.33
CA TRP A 601 -29.16 6.01 -13.21
C TRP A 601 -29.87 4.66 -13.38
N ILE A 602 -29.31 3.62 -12.74
CA ILE A 602 -29.94 2.30 -12.53
C ILE A 602 -29.84 1.91 -11.04
N ILE A 603 -30.94 1.43 -10.47
CA ILE A 603 -30.98 0.94 -9.09
C ILE A 603 -31.45 -0.52 -9.05
N LYS A 604 -30.63 -1.40 -8.49
CA LYS A 604 -30.86 -2.84 -8.43
C LYS A 604 -30.79 -3.38 -6.99
N GLY A 605 -31.92 -3.77 -6.41
CA GLY A 605 -31.95 -4.41 -5.09
C GLY A 605 -31.49 -3.47 -3.95
N LEU A 606 -32.01 -2.25 -3.91
CA LEU A 606 -31.76 -1.29 -2.82
C LEU A 606 -32.86 -1.39 -1.76
N ALA A 607 -32.49 -1.55 -0.48
CA ALA A 607 -33.45 -1.58 0.64
C ALA A 607 -33.78 -0.17 1.16
N VAL A 608 -34.94 0.37 0.75
CA VAL A 608 -35.47 1.73 1.02
C VAL A 608 -37.00 1.73 0.98
N SER A 609 -37.68 2.72 1.58
CA SER A 609 -39.14 2.66 1.81
C SER A 609 -40.02 2.87 0.57
N ALA A 610 -39.52 3.58 -0.45
CA ALA A 610 -40.23 3.89 -1.69
C ALA A 610 -39.25 4.44 -2.74
N MET A 611 -39.65 4.61 -4.01
CA MET A 611 -38.91 5.36 -5.05
C MET A 611 -39.45 6.77 -5.24
N ASP A 612 -38.62 7.65 -5.82
CA ASP A 612 -39.03 9.01 -6.20
C ASP A 612 -39.99 9.03 -7.40
N THR A 613 -40.86 10.05 -7.41
CA THR A 613 -41.96 10.20 -8.40
C THR A 613 -42.03 11.60 -9.01
N ALA A 614 -41.09 12.48 -8.67
CA ALA A 614 -41.01 13.85 -9.18
C ALA A 614 -39.54 14.20 -9.41
N PHE A 615 -39.25 14.76 -10.58
CA PHE A 615 -37.89 15.03 -11.02
C PHE A 615 -37.78 16.46 -11.54
N THR A 616 -36.57 16.99 -11.74
CA THR A 616 -36.36 18.28 -12.42
C THR A 616 -35.21 18.18 -13.42
N CYS A 617 -35.55 18.19 -14.71
CA CYS A 617 -34.59 18.08 -15.83
C CYS A 617 -33.74 16.80 -15.74
N VAL A 618 -34.40 15.67 -15.44
CA VAL A 618 -33.77 14.35 -15.33
C VAL A 618 -34.13 13.51 -16.55
N TYR A 619 -33.15 12.78 -17.08
CA TYR A 619 -33.25 12.01 -18.32
C TYR A 619 -32.55 10.65 -18.17
N GLY A 620 -33.09 9.61 -18.80
CA GLY A 620 -32.56 8.24 -18.87
C GLY A 620 -32.68 7.42 -17.60
N SER A 621 -33.06 8.05 -16.50
CA SER A 621 -33.24 7.44 -15.20
C SER A 621 -34.63 6.79 -15.05
N ILE A 622 -34.74 5.54 -15.50
CA ILE A 622 -36.04 4.89 -15.78
C ILE A 622 -36.27 3.66 -14.90
N PHE A 623 -35.29 2.76 -14.79
CA PHE A 623 -35.50 1.40 -14.29
C PHE A 623 -35.02 1.21 -12.85
N TYR A 624 -35.86 0.61 -12.00
CA TYR A 624 -35.46 0.26 -10.65
C TYR A 624 -36.07 -1.04 -10.13
N ASN A 625 -35.39 -1.66 -9.17
CA ASN A 625 -36.01 -2.56 -8.19
C ASN A 625 -35.50 -2.31 -6.76
N ILE A 626 -36.40 -2.34 -5.78
CA ILE A 626 -36.12 -2.06 -4.37
C ILE A 626 -36.82 -3.00 -3.40
N PHE A 627 -36.26 -3.13 -2.21
CA PHE A 627 -36.89 -3.80 -1.07
C PHE A 627 -37.45 -2.76 -0.12
N THR A 628 -38.76 -2.79 0.12
CA THR A 628 -39.47 -1.80 0.97
C THR A 628 -39.71 -2.26 2.39
N ALA A 629 -39.55 -3.56 2.64
CA ALA A 629 -39.47 -4.17 3.96
C ALA A 629 -38.73 -5.51 3.84
N ALA A 630 -38.54 -6.20 4.97
CA ALA A 630 -37.96 -7.55 4.97
C ALA A 630 -38.75 -8.57 4.12
N THR A 631 -40.03 -8.31 3.84
CA THR A 631 -40.91 -9.25 3.11
C THR A 631 -41.56 -8.67 1.85
N THR A 632 -41.28 -7.41 1.52
CA THR A 632 -41.95 -6.73 0.39
C THR A 632 -40.97 -5.88 -0.39
N GLY A 633 -41.25 -5.69 -1.68
CA GLY A 633 -40.51 -4.75 -2.51
C GLY A 633 -41.27 -4.32 -3.76
N ARG A 634 -40.57 -3.61 -4.65
CA ARG A 634 -41.14 -3.02 -5.85
C ARG A 634 -40.18 -3.15 -7.02
N VAL A 635 -40.73 -3.48 -8.19
CA VAL A 635 -40.06 -3.39 -9.49
C VAL A 635 -40.84 -2.38 -10.31
N GLY A 636 -40.20 -1.33 -10.80
CA GLY A 636 -40.95 -0.24 -11.42
C GLY A 636 -40.18 0.65 -12.37
N LEU A 637 -40.94 1.61 -12.89
CA LEU A 637 -40.51 2.60 -13.86
C LEU A 637 -40.74 4.01 -13.31
N CYS A 638 -39.75 4.87 -13.51
CA CYS A 638 -39.88 6.32 -13.49
C CYS A 638 -40.06 6.82 -14.94
N PHE A 639 -40.86 7.86 -15.14
CA PHE A 639 -41.19 8.36 -16.48
C PHE A 639 -40.30 9.53 -16.91
N ASN A 640 -38.98 9.35 -16.77
CA ASN A 640 -37.99 10.27 -17.32
C ASN A 640 -37.74 9.91 -18.79
N GLU A 641 -37.56 10.93 -19.64
CA GLU A 641 -37.29 10.71 -21.08
C GLU A 641 -35.96 10.00 -21.27
N ASP A 642 -35.92 8.98 -22.12
CA ASP A 642 -34.72 8.21 -22.44
C ASP A 642 -33.62 9.06 -23.08
N THR A 643 -32.39 8.75 -22.70
CA THR A 643 -31.19 9.22 -23.39
C THR A 643 -30.73 8.18 -24.41
N ALA A 644 -29.68 8.49 -25.17
CA ALA A 644 -29.02 7.52 -26.05
C ALA A 644 -28.60 6.22 -25.33
N THR A 645 -28.31 6.29 -24.03
CA THR A 645 -27.95 5.13 -23.19
C THR A 645 -29.11 4.12 -23.09
N TYR A 646 -30.35 4.62 -23.00
CA TYR A 646 -31.53 3.79 -22.75
C TYR A 646 -32.53 3.70 -23.92
N ALA A 647 -32.27 4.38 -25.03
CA ALA A 647 -33.15 4.38 -26.21
C ALA A 647 -33.44 2.97 -26.76
N ALA A 648 -32.50 2.03 -26.62
CA ALA A 648 -32.70 0.63 -27.04
C ALA A 648 -33.76 -0.12 -26.20
N TYR A 649 -34.07 0.39 -25.01
CA TYR A 649 -35.00 -0.21 -24.05
C TYR A 649 -36.35 0.50 -24.00
N VAL A 650 -36.56 1.53 -24.82
CA VAL A 650 -37.78 2.34 -24.86
C VAL A 650 -38.28 2.46 -26.29
N ASN A 651 -39.46 1.89 -26.57
CA ASN A 651 -40.09 1.98 -27.88
C ASN A 651 -41.35 2.85 -27.80
N LYS A 652 -41.47 3.86 -28.68
CA LYS A 652 -42.53 4.85 -28.68
C LYS A 652 -43.31 4.77 -29.99
N THR A 653 -44.62 4.53 -29.92
CA THR A 653 -45.50 4.48 -31.08
C THR A 653 -46.68 5.43 -30.89
N GLY A 654 -46.88 6.36 -31.83
CA GLY A 654 -48.02 7.28 -31.81
C GLY A 654 -47.85 8.56 -30.97
N LEU A 655 -46.86 8.61 -30.08
CA LEU A 655 -46.55 9.78 -29.24
C LEU A 655 -46.20 11.01 -30.10
N THR A 656 -47.22 11.81 -30.41
CA THR A 656 -47.15 12.99 -31.27
C THR A 656 -47.92 14.15 -30.63
N GLY A 657 -47.58 15.38 -31.01
CA GLY A 657 -48.24 16.58 -30.47
C GLY A 657 -47.91 16.81 -29.00
N ALA A 658 -48.94 16.82 -28.13
CA ALA A 658 -48.79 17.07 -26.70
C ALA A 658 -48.56 15.78 -25.86
N SER A 659 -48.59 14.60 -26.49
CA SER A 659 -48.13 13.35 -25.89
C SER A 659 -46.60 13.29 -25.90
N GLY A 660 -46.00 12.72 -24.85
CA GLY A 660 -44.55 12.72 -24.67
C GLY A 660 -44.15 12.84 -23.20
N PHE A 661 -42.91 13.22 -22.96
CA PHE A 661 -42.36 13.36 -21.61
C PHE A 661 -42.34 14.82 -21.15
N SER A 662 -42.41 15.02 -19.84
CA SER A 662 -42.14 16.29 -19.19
C SER A 662 -40.76 16.27 -18.54
N SER A 663 -40.15 17.44 -18.36
CA SER A 663 -38.93 17.59 -17.55
C SER A 663 -39.18 17.35 -16.05
N ALA A 664 -40.42 17.10 -15.64
CA ALA A 664 -40.80 16.81 -14.26
C ALA A 664 -40.90 15.30 -13.96
N GLY A 665 -40.54 14.44 -14.94
CA GLY A 665 -40.67 12.99 -14.84
C GLY A 665 -42.11 12.50 -14.99
N THR A 666 -42.83 13.04 -15.97
CA THR A 666 -44.21 12.67 -16.28
C THR A 666 -44.33 12.21 -17.73
N LEU A 667 -45.06 11.12 -17.96
CA LEU A 667 -45.42 10.63 -19.29
C LEU A 667 -46.86 11.02 -19.63
N TYR A 668 -47.06 11.71 -20.74
CA TYR A 668 -48.36 12.08 -21.31
C TYR A 668 -48.74 11.16 -22.47
N LEU A 669 -49.94 10.59 -22.41
CA LEU A 669 -50.51 9.69 -23.42
C LEU A 669 -51.93 10.17 -23.79
N TYR A 670 -52.01 11.29 -24.51
CA TYR A 670 -53.27 12.00 -24.74
C TYR A 670 -54.10 11.45 -25.88
N ASN A 671 -53.47 10.88 -26.90
CA ASN A 671 -54.17 10.42 -28.10
C ASN A 671 -54.54 8.95 -27.95
N LEU A 672 -55.69 8.57 -28.51
CA LEU A 672 -56.09 7.17 -28.61
C LEU A 672 -55.02 6.39 -29.38
N ASN A 673 -54.61 5.24 -28.85
CA ASN A 673 -53.53 4.38 -29.37
C ASN A 673 -52.10 4.96 -29.28
N ASP A 674 -51.85 5.97 -28.45
CA ASP A 674 -50.49 6.22 -27.99
C ASP A 674 -49.99 4.98 -27.22
N VAL A 675 -48.83 4.44 -27.62
CA VAL A 675 -48.21 3.25 -27.03
C VAL A 675 -46.76 3.54 -26.68
N ILE A 676 -46.35 3.15 -25.47
CA ILE A 676 -44.95 3.10 -25.09
C ILE A 676 -44.62 1.73 -24.50
N GLU A 677 -43.44 1.21 -24.84
CA GLU A 677 -42.94 -0.07 -24.36
C GLU A 677 -41.58 0.13 -23.69
N TYR A 678 -41.38 -0.54 -22.56
CA TYR A 678 -40.14 -0.55 -21.79
C TYR A 678 -39.62 -1.98 -21.67
N GLU A 679 -38.31 -2.19 -21.80
CA GLU A 679 -37.63 -3.46 -21.57
C GLU A 679 -36.59 -3.29 -20.45
N PHE A 680 -36.66 -4.11 -19.40
CA PHE A 680 -35.67 -4.05 -18.33
C PHE A 680 -34.27 -4.45 -18.86
N PRO A 681 -33.22 -3.63 -18.62
CA PRO A 681 -31.89 -3.90 -19.17
C PRO A 681 -31.19 -5.09 -18.50
N TYR A 682 -31.63 -5.52 -17.31
CA TYR A 682 -31.01 -6.56 -16.49
C TYR A 682 -32.04 -7.55 -15.93
N TYR A 683 -31.61 -8.76 -15.57
CA TYR A 683 -32.41 -9.71 -14.79
C TYR A 683 -32.52 -9.22 -13.35
N ILE A 684 -33.73 -9.14 -12.84
CA ILE A 684 -34.07 -8.67 -11.50
C ILE A 684 -33.94 -9.84 -10.53
N LEU A 685 -33.12 -9.68 -9.50
CA LEU A 685 -32.85 -10.69 -8.47
C LEU A 685 -33.56 -10.38 -7.14
N GLY A 686 -33.65 -11.39 -6.28
CA GLY A 686 -34.00 -11.25 -4.86
C GLY A 686 -35.50 -11.15 -4.55
N TYR A 687 -36.37 -11.62 -5.46
CA TYR A 687 -37.80 -11.75 -5.22
C TYR A 687 -38.25 -13.19 -5.43
N THR A 688 -39.20 -13.63 -4.60
CA THR A 688 -39.73 -15.00 -4.61
C THR A 688 -41.08 -15.09 -5.34
N SER A 689 -41.86 -14.00 -5.41
CA SER A 689 -43.07 -13.92 -6.22
C SER A 689 -43.53 -12.48 -6.48
N PHE A 690 -44.51 -12.30 -7.37
CA PHE A 690 -45.35 -11.10 -7.40
C PHE A 690 -46.29 -11.08 -6.19
N ASP A 691 -46.66 -9.89 -5.73
CA ASP A 691 -47.73 -9.71 -4.74
C ASP A 691 -49.11 -9.95 -5.38
N ALA A 692 -50.11 -10.27 -4.56
CA ALA A 692 -51.48 -10.53 -4.99
C ALA A 692 -52.27 -9.25 -5.32
N SER A 693 -51.67 -8.34 -6.09
CA SER A 693 -52.21 -7.04 -6.46
C SER A 693 -52.07 -6.76 -7.96
N ASN A 694 -52.93 -5.88 -8.49
CA ASN A 694 -52.74 -5.35 -9.84
C ASN A 694 -51.49 -4.47 -9.88
N VAL A 695 -50.94 -4.24 -11.08
CA VAL A 695 -49.90 -3.21 -11.25
C VAL A 695 -50.38 -1.87 -10.69
N VAL A 696 -49.50 -1.19 -9.95
CA VAL A 696 -49.81 0.11 -9.39
C VAL A 696 -49.43 1.18 -10.40
N ILE A 697 -50.40 2.02 -10.74
CA ILE A 697 -50.24 3.16 -11.64
C ILE A 697 -50.65 4.43 -10.91
N ALA A 698 -49.78 5.44 -10.96
CA ALA A 698 -50.04 6.76 -10.38
C ALA A 698 -49.97 7.85 -11.45
N GLY A 699 -50.89 8.80 -11.38
CA GLY A 699 -51.07 9.83 -12.40
C GLY A 699 -52.50 10.35 -12.48
N GLY A 700 -52.87 10.96 -13.61
CA GLY A 700 -54.21 11.48 -13.86
C GLY A 700 -54.92 10.72 -14.97
N ASN A 701 -56.22 10.47 -14.79
CA ASN A 701 -57.07 9.69 -15.71
C ASN A 701 -56.51 8.29 -16.05
N THR A 702 -55.91 7.63 -15.06
CA THR A 702 -55.22 6.33 -15.24
C THR A 702 -56.11 5.21 -15.74
N GLY A 703 -57.43 5.27 -15.51
CA GLY A 703 -58.40 4.32 -16.07
C GLY A 703 -58.50 4.30 -17.61
N ASN A 704 -57.96 5.33 -18.27
CA ASN A 704 -57.86 5.40 -19.72
C ASN A 704 -56.56 4.76 -20.28
N LEU A 705 -55.73 4.18 -19.41
CA LEU A 705 -54.43 3.61 -19.76
C LEU A 705 -54.43 2.11 -19.44
N GLY A 706 -54.22 1.27 -20.45
CA GLY A 706 -54.04 -0.17 -20.30
C GLY A 706 -52.56 -0.51 -20.10
N VAL A 707 -52.26 -1.42 -19.17
CA VAL A 707 -50.89 -1.90 -18.92
C VAL A 707 -50.81 -3.40 -19.17
N LYS A 708 -49.89 -3.80 -20.03
CA LYS A 708 -49.57 -5.20 -20.35
C LYS A 708 -48.12 -5.52 -20.07
N TYR A 709 -47.80 -6.80 -19.90
CA TYR A 709 -46.44 -7.25 -19.67
C TYR A 709 -46.07 -8.52 -20.45
N LYS A 710 -44.76 -8.73 -20.59
CA LYS A 710 -44.12 -10.03 -20.88
C LYS A 710 -43.01 -10.27 -19.87
N ILE A 711 -42.73 -11.52 -19.57
CA ILE A 711 -41.71 -11.92 -18.60
C ILE A 711 -40.78 -12.97 -19.19
N ASP A 712 -39.49 -12.86 -18.87
CA ASP A 712 -38.48 -13.89 -19.06
C ASP A 712 -37.96 -14.29 -17.67
N VAL A 713 -38.17 -15.53 -17.25
CA VAL A 713 -37.83 -16.03 -15.91
C VAL A 713 -36.43 -16.63 -15.83
N ASN A 714 -35.59 -16.36 -16.84
CA ASN A 714 -34.19 -16.80 -16.91
C ASN A 714 -34.01 -18.33 -16.83
N ASP A 715 -34.95 -19.07 -17.39
CA ASP A 715 -34.95 -20.54 -17.49
C ASP A 715 -34.42 -21.06 -18.84
N GLY A 716 -33.98 -20.14 -19.70
CA GLY A 716 -33.50 -20.42 -21.07
C GLY A 716 -34.59 -20.38 -22.16
N ASN A 717 -35.87 -20.17 -21.82
CA ASN A 717 -36.96 -20.09 -22.78
C ASN A 717 -37.23 -18.65 -23.30
N GLY A 718 -36.62 -17.63 -22.69
CA GLY A 718 -36.78 -16.23 -23.07
C GLY A 718 -38.15 -15.65 -22.68
N TYR A 719 -38.54 -14.55 -23.34
CA TYR A 719 -39.79 -13.85 -23.02
C TYR A 719 -41.05 -14.65 -23.38
N SER A 720 -42.08 -14.52 -22.55
CA SER A 720 -43.42 -15.03 -22.80
C SER A 720 -43.96 -14.63 -24.19
N ALA A 721 -44.70 -15.56 -24.82
CA ALA A 721 -45.11 -15.43 -26.22
C ALA A 721 -46.14 -14.30 -26.43
N THR A 722 -47.06 -14.10 -25.49
CA THR A 722 -48.18 -13.15 -25.56
C THR A 722 -48.03 -11.99 -24.58
N TRP A 723 -48.63 -10.85 -24.92
CA TRP A 723 -48.76 -9.71 -23.99
C TRP A 723 -49.98 -9.93 -23.11
N GLU A 724 -49.77 -10.06 -21.80
CA GLU A 724 -50.83 -10.29 -20.82
C GLU A 724 -51.20 -9.00 -20.08
N ASP A 725 -52.47 -8.84 -19.70
CA ASP A 725 -52.90 -7.71 -18.86
C ASP A 725 -52.28 -7.82 -17.46
N ALA A 726 -51.74 -6.73 -16.93
CA ALA A 726 -51.04 -6.67 -15.65
C ALA A 726 -52.00 -6.68 -14.43
N THR A 727 -52.83 -7.72 -14.34
CA THR A 727 -53.81 -7.95 -13.28
C THR A 727 -53.26 -8.90 -12.21
N SER A 728 -53.79 -8.80 -10.99
CA SER A 728 -53.43 -9.68 -9.86
C SER A 728 -53.50 -11.16 -10.22
N ALA A 729 -54.53 -11.58 -10.97
CA ALA A 729 -54.71 -12.97 -11.38
C ALA A 729 -53.61 -13.47 -12.33
N ASN A 730 -53.16 -12.64 -13.27
CA ASN A 730 -52.09 -13.02 -14.19
C ASN A 730 -50.73 -12.97 -13.49
N LEU A 731 -50.45 -11.92 -12.71
CA LEU A 731 -49.15 -11.72 -12.05
C LEU A 731 -48.86 -12.81 -11.00
N THR A 732 -49.87 -13.24 -10.24
CA THR A 732 -49.71 -14.34 -9.27
C THR A 732 -49.62 -15.72 -9.90
N GLY A 733 -49.91 -15.84 -11.21
CA GLY A 733 -49.72 -17.07 -11.96
C GLY A 733 -48.27 -17.30 -12.41
N GLU A 734 -47.43 -16.27 -12.37
CA GLU A 734 -46.02 -16.36 -12.75
C GLU A 734 -45.19 -17.05 -11.65
N THR A 735 -44.19 -17.85 -12.05
CA THR A 735 -43.23 -18.49 -11.14
C THR A 735 -41.85 -17.91 -11.40
N ILE A 736 -41.24 -17.29 -10.38
CA ILE A 736 -39.91 -16.68 -10.45
C ILE A 736 -39.01 -17.30 -9.38
N ASP A 737 -37.69 -17.23 -9.59
CA ASP A 737 -36.65 -17.74 -8.69
C ASP A 737 -35.74 -16.57 -8.28
N GLU A 738 -35.43 -16.46 -6.99
CA GLU A 738 -34.69 -15.32 -6.45
C GLU A 738 -33.24 -15.22 -6.97
N ASP A 739 -32.61 -16.35 -7.30
CA ASP A 739 -31.20 -16.48 -7.72
C ASP A 739 -31.05 -16.39 -9.24
N LEU A 740 -31.97 -16.99 -10.00
CA LEU A 740 -32.01 -16.83 -11.46
C LEU A 740 -32.55 -15.45 -11.86
N GLY A 741 -33.55 -14.95 -11.14
CA GLY A 741 -34.23 -13.70 -11.41
C GLY A 741 -35.13 -13.72 -12.65
N PHE A 742 -35.61 -12.53 -13.03
CA PHE A 742 -36.51 -12.36 -14.18
C PHE A 742 -36.36 -11.00 -14.86
N LYS A 743 -36.78 -10.90 -16.12
CA LYS A 743 -36.82 -9.67 -16.92
C LYS A 743 -38.25 -9.34 -17.32
N LEU A 744 -38.60 -8.05 -17.31
CA LEU A 744 -39.92 -7.56 -17.73
C LEU A 744 -39.85 -6.74 -19.02
N LYS A 745 -40.86 -6.93 -19.87
CA LYS A 745 -41.30 -5.92 -20.85
C LYS A 745 -42.65 -5.37 -20.42
N ILE A 746 -42.85 -4.07 -20.49
CA ILE A 746 -44.06 -3.38 -20.05
C ILE A 746 -44.57 -2.54 -21.21
N GLN A 747 -45.83 -2.70 -21.59
CA GLN A 747 -46.50 -1.90 -22.62
C GLN A 747 -47.63 -1.08 -21.98
N ILE A 748 -47.66 0.22 -22.25
CA ILE A 748 -48.69 1.15 -21.78
C ILE A 748 -49.41 1.74 -23.00
N THR A 749 -50.73 1.57 -23.06
CA THR A 749 -51.54 1.98 -24.21
C THR A 749 -52.66 2.92 -23.77
N CYS A 750 -52.82 4.05 -24.45
CA CYS A 750 -53.98 4.91 -24.29
C CYS A 750 -55.21 4.29 -24.96
N THR A 751 -56.17 3.85 -24.15
CA THR A 751 -57.42 3.22 -24.61
C THR A 751 -58.55 4.23 -24.77
N THR A 752 -58.43 5.42 -24.17
CA THR A 752 -59.38 6.53 -24.32
C THR A 752 -58.63 7.86 -24.32
N ALA A 753 -58.77 8.66 -25.38
CA ALA A 753 -58.12 9.97 -25.48
C ALA A 753 -58.57 10.92 -24.35
N GLY A 754 -57.66 11.74 -23.84
CA GLY A 754 -57.91 12.66 -22.73
C GLY A 754 -56.63 13.28 -22.18
N THR A 755 -56.71 14.06 -21.11
CA THR A 755 -55.53 14.57 -20.39
C THR A 755 -54.95 13.48 -19.49
N ASN A 756 -54.51 12.37 -20.08
CA ASN A 756 -53.99 11.20 -19.38
C ASN A 756 -52.48 11.34 -19.13
N TYR A 757 -52.03 11.05 -17.92
CA TYR A 757 -50.60 11.07 -17.59
C TYR A 757 -50.23 10.10 -16.49
N LEU A 758 -48.96 9.71 -16.45
CA LEU A 758 -48.36 8.88 -15.41
C LEU A 758 -47.12 9.54 -14.79
N ASN A 759 -46.95 9.39 -13.47
CA ASN A 759 -45.76 9.83 -12.74
C ASN A 759 -44.92 8.65 -12.19
N SER A 760 -45.54 7.48 -11.99
CA SER A 760 -44.84 6.24 -11.64
C SER A 760 -45.70 5.01 -11.95
N LEU A 761 -45.03 3.89 -12.19
CA LEU A 761 -45.65 2.57 -12.38
C LEU A 761 -44.77 1.52 -11.68
N TYR A 762 -45.37 0.63 -10.89
CA TYR A 762 -44.61 -0.48 -10.29
C TYR A 762 -45.47 -1.71 -10.04
N PHE A 763 -44.80 -2.86 -10.02
CA PHE A 763 -45.30 -4.13 -9.55
C PHE A 763 -44.91 -4.29 -8.08
N ALA A 764 -45.88 -4.60 -7.24
CA ALA A 764 -45.61 -5.00 -5.87
C ALA A 764 -45.06 -6.44 -5.89
N MET A 765 -43.99 -6.67 -5.14
CA MET A 765 -43.26 -7.93 -5.12
C MET A 765 -43.18 -8.48 -3.70
N VAL A 766 -43.07 -9.80 -3.60
CA VAL A 766 -42.80 -10.53 -2.36
C VAL A 766 -41.33 -10.96 -2.35
N THR A 767 -40.70 -10.85 -1.19
CA THR A 767 -39.32 -11.27 -0.94
C THR A 767 -39.24 -11.79 0.50
N ASP A 768 -38.06 -12.26 0.91
CA ASP A 768 -37.73 -12.52 2.30
C ASP A 768 -36.28 -12.10 2.59
N ALA A 769 -35.89 -12.10 3.86
CA ALA A 769 -34.56 -11.65 4.27
C ALA A 769 -33.42 -12.44 3.60
N THR A 770 -33.61 -13.71 3.26
CA THR A 770 -32.60 -14.53 2.60
C THR A 770 -32.50 -14.17 1.12
N ALA A 771 -33.64 -14.07 0.43
CA ALA A 771 -33.70 -13.69 -0.98
C ALA A 771 -33.13 -12.28 -1.24
N GLN A 772 -33.30 -11.34 -0.32
CA GLN A 772 -32.69 -10.01 -0.44
C GLN A 772 -31.15 -10.02 -0.42
N TYR A 773 -30.54 -11.10 0.06
CA TYR A 773 -29.09 -11.28 0.09
C TYR A 773 -28.54 -11.90 -1.19
N THR A 774 -29.40 -12.30 -2.13
CA THR A 774 -28.97 -12.68 -3.48
C THR A 774 -28.31 -11.47 -4.13
N ASN A 775 -27.01 -11.60 -4.35
CA ASN A 775 -26.19 -10.51 -4.85
C ASN A 775 -26.12 -10.53 -6.38
N TYR A 776 -26.37 -9.39 -7.00
CA TYR A 776 -25.85 -9.06 -8.31
C TYR A 776 -24.33 -9.33 -8.32
N PRO A 777 -23.82 -10.02 -9.36
CA PRO A 777 -22.39 -10.25 -9.50
C PRO A 777 -21.63 -8.93 -9.48
N LEU A 778 -20.47 -8.92 -8.83
CA LEU A 778 -19.46 -7.89 -9.11
C LEU A 778 -19.02 -8.06 -10.56
N ASP A 779 -18.45 -7.02 -11.18
CA ASP A 779 -17.95 -7.18 -12.53
C ASP A 779 -16.84 -8.25 -12.48
N VAL A 780 -16.79 -9.12 -13.49
CA VAL A 780 -15.83 -10.23 -13.53
C VAL A 780 -14.94 -10.10 -14.75
N TYR A 781 -13.66 -10.38 -14.55
CA TYR A 781 -12.67 -10.45 -15.61
C TYR A 781 -12.15 -11.87 -15.72
N THR A 782 -11.69 -12.23 -16.91
CA THR A 782 -11.17 -13.56 -17.20
C THR A 782 -9.73 -13.47 -17.65
N LEU A 783 -8.84 -14.19 -16.97
CA LEU A 783 -7.51 -14.51 -17.44
C LEU A 783 -7.56 -15.87 -18.13
N SER A 784 -7.26 -15.92 -19.42
CA SER A 784 -7.18 -17.17 -20.18
C SER A 784 -5.74 -17.54 -20.45
N LEU A 785 -5.36 -18.79 -20.18
CA LEU A 785 -4.11 -19.37 -20.65
C LEU A 785 -4.42 -20.29 -21.83
N THR A 786 -3.77 -20.06 -22.97
CA THR A 786 -4.05 -20.75 -24.24
C THR A 786 -2.79 -21.44 -24.76
N GLY A 787 -2.93 -22.41 -25.68
CA GLY A 787 -1.79 -23.17 -26.20
C GLY A 787 -1.32 -24.31 -25.29
N LEU A 788 -2.12 -24.63 -24.27
CA LEU A 788 -1.81 -25.70 -23.32
C LEU A 788 -1.94 -27.08 -23.97
N GLN A 789 -1.04 -27.97 -23.60
CA GLN A 789 -1.03 -29.37 -24.03
C GLN A 789 -2.11 -30.17 -23.27
N THR A 790 -2.57 -31.28 -23.84
CA THR A 790 -3.52 -32.16 -23.15
C THR A 790 -2.90 -32.74 -21.87
N GLY A 791 -3.66 -32.73 -20.78
CA GLY A 791 -3.27 -33.11 -19.43
C GLY A 791 -2.65 -31.98 -18.60
N THR A 792 -2.53 -30.75 -19.12
CA THR A 792 -1.96 -29.61 -18.38
C THR A 792 -2.81 -29.16 -17.19
N LYS A 793 -2.19 -29.19 -16.01
CA LYS A 793 -2.70 -28.49 -14.83
C LYS A 793 -2.08 -27.10 -14.69
N VAL A 794 -2.91 -26.17 -14.23
CA VAL A 794 -2.51 -24.79 -13.89
C VAL A 794 -2.92 -24.49 -12.47
N ALA A 795 -1.97 -24.15 -11.60
CA ALA A 795 -2.26 -23.64 -10.26
C ALA A 795 -2.05 -22.12 -10.25
N ILE A 796 -3.07 -21.38 -9.83
CA ILE A 796 -3.01 -19.94 -9.61
C ILE A 796 -2.94 -19.71 -8.11
N LEU A 797 -1.90 -19.01 -7.67
CA LEU A 797 -1.52 -18.85 -6.27
C LEU A 797 -1.48 -17.37 -5.90
N ALA A 798 -1.72 -17.08 -4.62
CA ALA A 798 -1.42 -15.74 -4.11
C ALA A 798 0.09 -15.48 -4.23
N THR A 799 0.47 -14.31 -4.75
CA THR A 799 1.86 -13.99 -5.13
C THR A 799 2.87 -14.28 -4.02
N GLY A 800 3.94 -14.98 -4.37
CA GLY A 800 5.03 -15.33 -3.46
C GLY A 800 4.68 -16.38 -2.39
N THR A 801 3.48 -16.98 -2.45
CA THR A 801 3.01 -17.98 -1.48
C THR A 801 2.72 -19.34 -2.14
N GLU A 802 2.40 -20.35 -1.33
CA GLU A 802 1.91 -21.68 -1.80
C GLU A 802 0.39 -21.84 -1.56
N THR A 803 -0.31 -20.73 -1.33
CA THR A 803 -1.75 -20.70 -1.08
C THR A 803 -2.49 -20.67 -2.41
N PRO A 804 -3.21 -21.75 -2.80
CA PRO A 804 -3.92 -21.78 -4.07
C PRO A 804 -5.16 -20.88 -4.01
N LEU A 805 -5.29 -20.01 -5.02
CA LEU A 805 -6.56 -19.35 -5.36
C LEU A 805 -7.45 -20.33 -6.12
N THR A 806 -6.86 -21.07 -7.07
CA THR A 806 -7.53 -22.16 -7.78
C THR A 806 -6.51 -23.11 -8.44
N VAL A 807 -6.95 -24.33 -8.75
CA VAL A 807 -6.22 -25.29 -9.58
C VAL A 807 -7.15 -25.75 -10.70
N LEU A 808 -6.71 -25.51 -11.93
CA LEU A 808 -7.47 -25.75 -13.15
C LEU A 808 -6.84 -26.88 -13.95
N THR A 809 -7.68 -27.64 -14.65
CA THR A 809 -7.25 -28.63 -15.64
C THR A 809 -7.69 -28.12 -17.00
N GLU A 810 -6.83 -28.26 -18.00
CA GLU A 810 -7.08 -27.77 -19.34
C GLU A 810 -8.29 -28.43 -19.99
N SER A 811 -8.94 -27.68 -20.87
CA SER A 811 -9.96 -28.19 -21.78
C SER A 811 -9.81 -27.52 -23.13
N GLY A 812 -9.71 -28.32 -24.20
CA GLY A 812 -9.54 -27.82 -25.57
C GLY A 812 -8.27 -26.98 -25.79
N GLY A 813 -7.23 -27.18 -24.99
CA GLY A 813 -5.96 -26.45 -25.07
C GLY A 813 -5.94 -25.10 -24.34
N SER A 814 -6.88 -24.87 -23.42
CA SER A 814 -6.95 -23.65 -22.61
C SER A 814 -7.49 -23.87 -21.20
N VAL A 815 -7.22 -22.90 -20.31
CA VAL A 815 -7.94 -22.72 -19.05
C VAL A 815 -8.37 -21.26 -18.90
N SER A 816 -9.46 -21.02 -18.18
CA SER A 816 -9.94 -19.69 -17.84
C SER A 816 -10.04 -19.53 -16.33
N TYR A 817 -9.43 -18.48 -15.80
CA TYR A 817 -9.57 -18.04 -14.44
C TYR A 817 -10.41 -16.77 -14.40
N THR A 818 -11.63 -16.91 -13.90
CA THR A 818 -12.52 -15.77 -13.67
C THR A 818 -12.27 -15.22 -12.28
N TYR A 819 -12.06 -13.91 -12.19
CA TYR A 819 -11.86 -13.20 -10.94
C TYR A 819 -12.75 -11.96 -10.89
N PRO A 820 -13.22 -11.56 -9.70
CA PRO A 820 -13.98 -10.34 -9.56
C PRO A 820 -13.10 -9.12 -9.81
N ASP A 821 -13.73 -8.02 -10.21
CA ASP A 821 -13.12 -6.71 -10.33
C ASP A 821 -12.37 -6.25 -9.06
N THR A 822 -12.78 -6.74 -7.89
CA THR A 822 -12.13 -6.46 -6.61
C THR A 822 -10.76 -7.11 -6.46
N ALA A 823 -10.39 -8.02 -7.35
CA ALA A 823 -9.05 -8.60 -7.44
C ALA A 823 -8.21 -7.95 -8.55
N VAL A 824 -8.74 -6.93 -9.25
CA VAL A 824 -7.95 -6.14 -10.19
C VAL A 824 -6.85 -5.43 -9.40
N THR A 825 -5.63 -5.43 -9.95
CA THR A 825 -4.38 -5.01 -9.31
C THR A 825 -3.78 -5.97 -8.29
N ASP A 826 -4.45 -7.07 -7.92
CA ASP A 826 -3.78 -8.16 -7.24
C ASP A 826 -2.78 -8.81 -8.21
N GLU A 827 -1.63 -9.20 -7.67
CA GLU A 827 -0.67 -10.02 -8.39
C GLU A 827 -0.95 -11.50 -8.06
N VAL A 828 -0.77 -12.38 -9.05
CA VAL A 828 -0.83 -13.84 -8.85
C VAL A 828 0.40 -14.55 -9.40
N ASP A 829 0.80 -15.64 -8.75
CA ASP A 829 1.78 -16.58 -9.30
C ASP A 829 1.02 -17.69 -10.04
N ILE A 830 1.52 -18.12 -11.21
CA ILE A 830 0.90 -19.13 -12.05
C ILE A 830 1.89 -20.25 -12.31
N ALA A 831 1.61 -21.45 -11.81
CA ALA A 831 2.38 -22.66 -12.05
C ALA A 831 1.68 -23.55 -13.08
N ILE A 832 2.42 -24.07 -14.07
CA ILE A 832 1.91 -24.78 -15.23
C ILE A 832 2.71 -26.07 -15.42
N LEU A 833 2.05 -27.22 -15.53
CA LEU A 833 2.70 -28.51 -15.71
C LEU A 833 1.81 -29.51 -16.47
N ALA A 834 2.42 -30.34 -17.30
CA ALA A 834 1.81 -31.53 -17.90
C ALA A 834 2.82 -32.68 -17.93
N ALA A 835 2.34 -33.93 -17.95
CA ALA A 835 3.22 -35.09 -18.10
C ALA A 835 4.00 -35.01 -19.42
N GLY A 836 5.32 -35.16 -19.37
CA GLY A 836 6.21 -35.05 -20.53
C GLY A 836 6.54 -33.62 -20.98
N TYR A 837 6.23 -32.61 -20.18
CA TYR A 837 6.56 -31.20 -20.44
C TYR A 837 7.20 -30.55 -19.22
N LEU A 838 8.14 -29.62 -19.46
CA LEU A 838 8.89 -28.94 -18.41
C LEU A 838 7.95 -28.09 -17.53
N TYR A 839 8.25 -27.99 -16.24
CA TYR A 839 7.55 -27.09 -15.32
C TYR A 839 7.77 -25.63 -15.73
N GLN A 840 6.68 -24.85 -15.77
CA GLN A 840 6.73 -23.42 -16.08
C GLN A 840 6.07 -22.61 -14.97
N LYS A 841 6.60 -21.41 -14.72
CA LYS A 841 6.04 -20.46 -13.75
C LYS A 841 6.01 -19.04 -14.33
N ILE A 842 4.92 -18.34 -14.08
CA ILE A 842 4.80 -16.88 -14.25
C ILE A 842 4.67 -16.30 -12.84
N GLU A 843 5.56 -15.38 -12.47
CA GLU A 843 5.56 -14.76 -11.15
C GLU A 843 4.98 -13.36 -11.21
N ALA A 844 4.23 -12.97 -10.17
CA ALA A 844 3.66 -11.65 -9.99
C ALA A 844 2.88 -11.11 -11.21
N TYR A 845 2.05 -11.96 -11.84
CA TYR A 845 1.16 -11.51 -12.91
C TYR A 845 0.07 -10.59 -12.35
N ALA A 846 0.07 -9.32 -12.73
CA ALA A 846 -0.95 -8.36 -12.32
C ALA A 846 -2.29 -8.61 -13.02
N LEU A 847 -3.35 -8.85 -12.24
CA LEU A 847 -4.72 -8.97 -12.73
C LEU A 847 -5.26 -7.60 -13.19
N THR A 848 -6.01 -7.58 -14.28
CA THR A 848 -6.42 -6.36 -14.99
C THR A 848 -7.93 -6.19 -15.05
N ALA A 849 -8.42 -4.94 -15.14
CA ALA A 849 -9.84 -4.63 -15.37
C ALA A 849 -10.29 -4.90 -16.82
N THR A 850 -9.69 -5.88 -17.46
CA THR A 850 -9.98 -6.32 -18.83
C THR A 850 -9.70 -7.82 -18.92
N ASN A 851 -10.44 -8.50 -19.78
CA ASN A 851 -10.14 -9.89 -20.09
C ASN A 851 -8.76 -9.99 -20.74
N ALA A 852 -7.93 -10.88 -20.21
CA ALA A 852 -6.56 -11.08 -20.66
C ALA A 852 -6.40 -12.51 -21.21
N SER A 853 -5.48 -12.67 -22.16
CA SER A 853 -5.13 -13.98 -22.71
C SER A 853 -3.62 -14.09 -22.84
N ILE A 854 -3.05 -15.14 -22.24
CA ILE A 854 -1.62 -15.44 -22.30
C ILE A 854 -1.44 -16.71 -23.15
N PRO A 855 -0.71 -16.65 -24.27
CA PRO A 855 -0.29 -17.84 -24.99
C PRO A 855 0.87 -18.51 -24.25
N ILE A 856 0.72 -19.80 -23.95
CA ILE A 856 1.71 -20.63 -23.28
C ILE A 856 2.29 -21.60 -24.30
N ILE A 857 3.62 -21.71 -24.31
CA ILE A 857 4.36 -22.67 -25.12
C ILE A 857 5.02 -23.66 -24.15
N GLN A 858 4.47 -24.87 -24.05
CA GLN A 858 5.05 -25.92 -23.22
C GLN A 858 6.11 -26.68 -24.01
N ASN A 859 7.33 -26.72 -23.47
CA ASN A 859 8.46 -27.43 -24.08
C ASN A 859 8.46 -28.88 -23.62
N VAL A 860 8.73 -29.79 -24.57
CA VAL A 860 8.87 -31.22 -24.29
C VAL A 860 9.98 -31.44 -23.29
N ASP A 861 9.69 -32.24 -22.29
CA ASP A 861 10.64 -32.70 -21.30
C ASP A 861 11.18 -34.09 -21.68
N TYR A 862 12.47 -34.15 -21.95
CA TYR A 862 13.18 -35.39 -22.31
C TYR A 862 13.69 -36.16 -21.08
N GLY A 863 13.63 -35.55 -19.89
CA GLY A 863 13.97 -36.19 -18.61
C GLY A 863 12.80 -36.94 -17.99
N TYR A 864 11.56 -36.71 -18.44
CA TYR A 864 10.38 -37.44 -17.95
C TYR A 864 10.24 -38.82 -18.59
N VAL A 865 9.99 -39.83 -17.76
CA VAL A 865 9.65 -41.19 -18.17
C VAL A 865 8.30 -41.59 -17.58
N ALA A 866 7.34 -41.85 -18.45
CA ALA A 866 5.99 -42.24 -18.04
C ALA A 866 5.97 -43.57 -17.28
N LEU A 867 5.11 -43.67 -16.27
CA LEU A 867 4.89 -44.89 -15.47
C LEU A 867 6.13 -45.36 -14.68
N SER A 868 6.95 -44.41 -14.22
CA SER A 868 8.02 -44.68 -13.26
C SER A 868 7.45 -45.26 -11.95
N SER A 869 8.18 -46.18 -11.32
CA SER A 869 7.75 -46.88 -10.09
C SER A 869 8.86 -46.95 -9.05
N GLU A 870 9.44 -45.80 -8.71
CA GLU A 870 10.37 -45.69 -7.58
C GLU A 870 9.62 -45.86 -6.24
N THR A 871 10.33 -46.33 -5.22
CA THR A 871 9.80 -46.50 -3.87
C THR A 871 10.00 -45.24 -3.04
N VAL A 872 9.37 -44.14 -3.49
CA VAL A 872 9.43 -42.82 -2.83
C VAL A 872 8.05 -42.18 -2.71
N THR A 873 7.85 -41.41 -1.64
CA THR A 873 6.64 -40.60 -1.39
C THR A 873 7.00 -39.13 -1.22
N PHE A 874 6.18 -38.21 -1.75
CA PHE A 874 6.42 -36.77 -1.66
C PHE A 874 5.58 -36.11 -0.56
N ASN A 875 6.24 -35.28 0.25
CA ASN A 875 5.60 -34.40 1.22
C ASN A 875 5.88 -32.93 0.86
N GLY A 876 4.87 -32.29 0.26
CA GLY A 876 4.96 -30.90 -0.17
C GLY A 876 5.07 -29.88 0.96
N SER A 877 4.52 -30.14 2.16
CA SER A 877 4.55 -29.17 3.25
C SER A 877 5.91 -29.10 3.95
N THR A 878 6.58 -30.24 4.09
CA THR A 878 7.93 -30.32 4.67
C THR A 878 9.04 -30.30 3.61
N LYS A 879 8.69 -30.29 2.32
CA LYS A 879 9.62 -30.33 1.18
C LYS A 879 10.52 -31.58 1.25
N ARG A 880 9.90 -32.77 1.37
CA ARG A 880 10.63 -34.03 1.52
C ARG A 880 10.24 -35.06 0.48
N ILE A 881 11.25 -35.72 -0.10
CA ILE A 881 11.14 -36.94 -0.88
C ILE A 881 11.53 -38.09 0.06
N ILE A 882 10.56 -38.85 0.54
CA ILE A 882 10.76 -39.86 1.57
C ILE A 882 10.89 -41.22 0.89
N CYS A 883 12.01 -41.89 1.08
CA CYS A 883 12.17 -43.27 0.61
C CYS A 883 11.27 -44.20 1.43
N ASP A 884 10.55 -45.09 0.76
CA ASP A 884 9.72 -46.09 1.43
C ASP A 884 10.61 -47.09 2.19
N ALA A 885 10.01 -47.83 3.14
CA ALA A 885 10.73 -48.82 3.93
C ALA A 885 11.43 -49.88 3.04
N ALA A 886 12.69 -50.19 3.37
CA ALA A 886 13.58 -51.10 2.65
C ALA A 886 14.07 -50.61 1.26
N THR A 887 13.91 -49.33 0.93
CA THR A 887 14.51 -48.74 -0.28
C THR A 887 16.04 -48.74 -0.15
N THR A 888 16.74 -49.35 -1.11
CA THR A 888 18.22 -49.41 -1.15
C THR A 888 18.82 -48.84 -2.43
N GLU A 889 17.97 -48.42 -3.37
CA GLU A 889 18.35 -47.77 -4.63
C GLU A 889 17.25 -46.76 -5.00
N ILE A 890 17.66 -45.62 -5.55
CA ILE A 890 16.77 -44.65 -6.21
C ILE A 890 17.36 -44.25 -7.57
N ASP A 891 16.52 -44.23 -8.58
CA ASP A 891 16.84 -43.71 -9.91
C ASP A 891 16.46 -42.22 -10.01
N VAL A 892 17.40 -41.35 -10.35
CA VAL A 892 17.16 -39.89 -10.36
C VAL A 892 16.08 -39.50 -11.38
N VAL A 893 16.06 -40.14 -12.54
CA VAL A 893 15.06 -39.92 -13.60
C VAL A 893 13.70 -40.42 -13.13
N GLY A 894 13.69 -41.58 -12.49
CA GLY A 894 12.49 -42.18 -11.92
C GLY A 894 11.86 -41.32 -10.82
N VAL A 895 12.67 -40.79 -9.90
CA VAL A 895 12.22 -39.91 -8.79
C VAL A 895 11.69 -38.60 -9.35
N TYR A 896 12.38 -37.98 -10.31
CA TYR A 896 11.90 -36.77 -10.98
C TYR A 896 10.55 -37.00 -11.68
N SER A 897 10.42 -38.11 -12.41
CA SER A 897 9.18 -38.46 -13.12
C SER A 897 8.02 -38.67 -12.16
N MET A 898 8.26 -39.32 -11.01
CA MET A 898 7.25 -39.46 -9.97
C MET A 898 6.88 -38.15 -9.29
N TRP A 899 7.80 -37.19 -9.19
CA TRP A 899 7.45 -35.85 -8.71
C TRP A 899 6.50 -35.14 -9.68
N VAL A 900 6.75 -35.23 -10.99
CA VAL A 900 5.86 -34.67 -12.02
C VAL A 900 4.46 -35.28 -11.89
N ASP A 901 4.37 -36.61 -11.82
CA ASP A 901 3.09 -37.31 -11.66
C ASP A 901 2.39 -36.92 -10.34
N TRP A 902 3.13 -36.86 -9.24
CA TRP A 902 2.62 -36.44 -7.93
C TRP A 902 2.11 -34.99 -7.93
N ALA A 903 2.85 -34.06 -8.54
CA ALA A 903 2.45 -32.66 -8.66
C ALA A 903 1.15 -32.50 -9.47
N LEU A 904 0.90 -33.39 -10.43
CA LEU A 904 -0.33 -33.46 -11.20
C LEU A 904 -1.49 -34.14 -10.47
N THR A 905 -1.30 -34.69 -9.26
CA THR A 905 -2.41 -35.22 -8.44
C THR A 905 -3.01 -34.14 -7.53
N SER A 906 -4.34 -34.18 -7.34
CA SER A 906 -5.08 -33.22 -6.49
C SER A 906 -4.68 -31.76 -6.80
N ASP A 907 -4.24 -31.02 -5.78
CA ASP A 907 -3.79 -29.64 -5.75
C ASP A 907 -2.29 -29.51 -5.42
N ASN A 908 -1.49 -30.58 -5.59
CA ASN A 908 -0.07 -30.61 -5.20
C ASN A 908 0.80 -29.60 -5.97
N LEU A 909 0.38 -29.17 -7.17
CA LEU A 909 1.06 -28.13 -7.95
C LEU A 909 1.15 -26.77 -7.23
N LYS A 910 0.42 -26.58 -6.11
CA LYS A 910 0.54 -25.40 -5.25
C LYS A 910 1.89 -25.28 -4.53
N TYR A 911 2.56 -26.41 -4.30
CA TYR A 911 3.84 -26.43 -3.62
C TYR A 911 4.94 -25.97 -4.58
N LYS A 912 5.91 -25.20 -4.07
CA LYS A 912 7.12 -24.83 -4.81
C LYS A 912 7.77 -26.07 -5.41
N HIS A 913 8.17 -25.94 -6.67
CA HIS A 913 8.67 -27.04 -7.47
C HIS A 913 9.92 -27.67 -6.84
N CYS A 914 10.11 -28.97 -7.08
CA CYS A 914 11.12 -29.76 -6.39
C CYS A 914 12.45 -29.80 -7.15
N PHE A 915 12.40 -29.86 -8.48
CA PHE A 915 13.56 -30.05 -9.34
C PHE A 915 13.69 -28.92 -10.36
N ASN A 916 14.93 -28.46 -10.60
CA ASN A 916 15.33 -27.96 -11.91
C ASN A 916 16.08 -29.09 -12.63
N GLU A 917 15.66 -29.43 -13.84
CA GLU A 917 16.25 -30.51 -14.65
C GLU A 917 17.07 -29.99 -15.83
N LEU A 918 18.17 -30.68 -16.14
CA LEU A 918 18.94 -30.50 -17.38
C LEU A 918 19.34 -31.88 -17.93
N GLY A 919 19.22 -32.07 -19.25
CA GLY A 919 19.64 -33.31 -19.91
C GLY A 919 18.46 -34.19 -20.35
N GLY A 920 18.71 -35.48 -20.56
CA GLY A 920 17.73 -36.44 -21.10
C GLY A 920 17.67 -36.47 -22.63
N ASN A 921 18.22 -35.48 -23.33
CA ASN A 921 18.23 -35.45 -24.79
C ASN A 921 18.91 -36.68 -25.37
N THR A 922 18.23 -37.35 -26.29
CA THR A 922 18.83 -38.45 -27.06
C THR A 922 19.89 -37.91 -28.00
N ILE A 923 21.13 -38.40 -27.86
CA ILE A 923 22.25 -38.06 -28.75
C ILE A 923 22.17 -38.94 -30.00
N ASP A 924 21.91 -40.23 -29.81
CA ASP A 924 21.74 -41.23 -30.87
C ASP A 924 20.78 -42.31 -30.37
N SER A 925 19.61 -42.41 -31.01
CA SER A 925 18.56 -43.36 -30.65
C SER A 925 18.90 -44.80 -31.08
N GLY A 926 19.73 -44.99 -32.11
CA GLY A 926 20.20 -46.30 -32.55
C GLY A 926 21.30 -46.88 -31.66
N ALA A 927 22.11 -46.00 -31.06
CA ALA A 927 23.13 -46.38 -30.08
C ALA A 927 22.63 -46.39 -28.62
N GLY A 928 21.42 -45.85 -28.36
CA GLY A 928 20.85 -45.75 -27.02
C GLY A 928 21.58 -44.76 -26.11
N THR A 929 22.28 -43.78 -26.68
CA THR A 929 23.04 -42.77 -25.92
C THR A 929 22.23 -41.50 -25.73
N SER A 930 22.09 -41.03 -24.50
CA SER A 930 21.46 -39.77 -24.12
C SER A 930 22.36 -38.95 -23.20
N VAL A 931 22.11 -37.64 -23.14
CA VAL A 931 22.70 -36.78 -22.12
C VAL A 931 22.15 -37.20 -20.75
N PRO A 932 22.98 -37.51 -19.75
CA PRO A 932 22.49 -37.84 -18.41
C PRO A 932 21.59 -36.74 -17.84
N VAL A 933 20.55 -37.12 -17.10
CA VAL A 933 19.67 -36.16 -16.41
C VAL A 933 20.36 -35.66 -15.15
N TYR A 934 20.43 -34.34 -15.01
CA TYR A 934 20.83 -33.64 -13.81
C TYR A 934 19.57 -33.13 -13.11
N GLY A 935 19.25 -33.70 -11.95
CA GLY A 935 18.17 -33.23 -11.08
C GLY A 935 18.73 -32.35 -9.98
N PHE A 936 18.45 -31.05 -10.03
CA PHE A 936 18.82 -30.10 -8.97
C PHE A 936 17.64 -29.87 -8.05
N LEU A 937 17.75 -30.32 -6.80
CA LEU A 937 16.77 -30.00 -5.76
C LEU A 937 16.80 -28.50 -5.46
N VAL A 938 15.63 -27.89 -5.50
CA VAL A 938 15.41 -26.46 -5.25
C VAL A 938 14.43 -26.27 -4.10
N ASN A 939 14.20 -25.02 -3.67
CA ASN A 939 13.15 -24.67 -2.70
C ASN A 939 13.19 -25.48 -1.39
N SER A 940 14.40 -25.81 -0.92
CA SER A 940 14.66 -26.58 0.31
C SER A 940 14.17 -28.03 0.29
N TRP A 941 13.86 -28.58 -0.90
CA TRP A 941 13.56 -29.99 -1.04
C TRP A 941 14.79 -30.86 -0.75
N LYS A 942 14.56 -31.96 -0.02
CA LYS A 942 15.58 -32.96 0.31
C LYS A 942 15.04 -34.37 0.22
N VAL A 943 15.93 -35.32 -0.02
CA VAL A 943 15.62 -36.75 0.06
C VAL A 943 15.87 -37.23 1.49
N THR A 944 14.88 -37.89 2.09
CA THR A 944 14.99 -38.59 3.37
C THR A 944 15.16 -40.07 3.07
N PRO A 945 16.33 -40.67 3.33
CA PRO A 945 16.53 -42.12 3.19
C PRO A 945 15.67 -42.92 4.19
N ASP A 946 15.52 -44.23 3.95
CA ASP A 946 14.84 -45.14 4.88
C ASP A 946 15.49 -45.12 6.28
N ASP A 947 14.68 -45.21 7.35
CA ASP A 947 15.13 -45.19 8.76
C ASP A 947 15.68 -46.57 9.19
N ALA A 948 16.66 -47.07 8.43
CA ALA A 948 17.36 -48.32 8.66
C ALA A 948 18.83 -48.20 8.27
N ASN A 949 19.69 -49.06 8.84
CA ASN A 949 21.10 -49.11 8.42
C ASN A 949 21.20 -49.76 7.02
N HIS A 950 21.60 -48.99 6.02
CA HIS A 950 21.73 -49.48 4.64
C HIS A 950 22.73 -48.65 3.83
N THR A 951 23.02 -49.10 2.61
CA THR A 951 23.67 -48.27 1.57
C THR A 951 22.60 -47.93 0.54
N LEU A 952 22.37 -46.64 0.30
CA LEU A 952 21.44 -46.15 -0.72
C LEU A 952 22.23 -45.87 -2.00
N ALA A 953 21.96 -46.63 -3.06
CA ALA A 953 22.52 -46.36 -4.39
C ALA A 953 21.70 -45.24 -5.08
N VAL A 954 22.40 -44.26 -5.66
CA VAL A 954 21.79 -43.20 -6.47
C VAL A 954 22.23 -43.40 -7.91
N THR A 955 21.29 -43.82 -8.77
CA THR A 955 21.52 -44.27 -10.16
C THR A 955 20.75 -43.39 -11.16
N GLY A 956 20.79 -43.70 -12.46
CA GLY A 956 19.95 -43.03 -13.48
C GLY A 956 20.33 -41.63 -13.90
N GLY A 957 21.07 -40.90 -13.07
CA GLY A 957 21.42 -39.51 -13.32
C GLY A 957 22.30 -38.91 -12.22
N ILE A 958 22.27 -37.59 -12.12
CA ILE A 958 23.06 -36.81 -11.17
C ILE A 958 22.10 -35.99 -10.30
N LEU A 959 22.07 -36.29 -9.00
CA LEU A 959 21.26 -35.57 -8.01
C LEU A 959 22.11 -34.56 -7.24
N LEU A 960 21.68 -33.29 -7.25
CA LEU A 960 22.38 -32.17 -6.63
C LEU A 960 21.39 -31.24 -5.92
N VAL A 961 21.89 -30.27 -5.17
CA VAL A 961 21.10 -29.13 -4.64
C VAL A 961 21.52 -27.89 -5.39
N ASP A 962 20.54 -27.10 -5.87
CA ASP A 962 20.83 -25.82 -6.52
C ASP A 962 21.50 -24.85 -5.53
N GLY A 963 22.58 -24.20 -5.95
CA GLY A 963 23.46 -23.41 -5.06
C GLY A 963 24.42 -24.23 -4.19
N GLY A 964 24.41 -25.56 -4.29
CA GLY A 964 25.30 -26.48 -3.57
C GLY A 964 24.76 -26.95 -2.21
N GLY A 965 25.24 -28.09 -1.72
CA GLY A 965 24.80 -28.71 -0.47
C GLY A 965 24.58 -30.22 -0.59
N ASP A 966 24.22 -30.86 0.52
CA ASP A 966 23.86 -32.29 0.54
C ASP A 966 22.35 -32.45 0.22
N PRO A 967 21.99 -33.22 -0.84
CA PRO A 967 20.61 -33.48 -1.20
C PRO A 967 19.86 -34.36 -0.18
N PHE A 968 20.57 -34.97 0.78
CA PHE A 968 19.98 -35.86 1.78
C PHE A 968 19.79 -35.18 3.15
N ASP A 969 18.82 -35.68 3.93
CA ASP A 969 18.71 -35.40 5.36
C ASP A 969 19.56 -36.38 6.19
N ASP A 970 20.05 -35.91 7.35
CA ASP A 970 20.69 -36.76 8.35
C ASP A 970 19.65 -37.55 9.17
N VAL A 971 19.79 -38.88 9.22
CA VAL A 971 18.95 -39.75 10.07
C VAL A 971 19.71 -40.09 11.36
N THR A 972 19.26 -39.54 12.49
CA THR A 972 19.95 -39.69 13.78
C THR A 972 19.86 -41.11 14.32
N GLY A 973 21.00 -41.69 14.73
CA GLY A 973 21.05 -43.03 15.34
C GLY A 973 21.13 -44.20 14.35
N ARG A 974 21.29 -43.91 13.05
CA ARG A 974 21.48 -44.89 11.97
C ARG A 974 22.80 -44.66 11.23
N THR A 975 23.27 -45.67 10.51
CA THR A 975 24.38 -45.59 9.57
C THR A 975 23.83 -45.80 8.16
N ILE A 976 23.70 -44.70 7.43
CA ILE A 976 23.25 -44.68 6.04
C ILE A 976 24.42 -44.22 5.18
N ARG A 977 24.80 -45.02 4.18
CA ARG A 977 25.87 -44.67 3.24
C ARG A 977 25.25 -44.35 1.89
N ILE A 978 25.48 -43.14 1.39
CA ILE A 978 25.08 -42.76 0.04
C ILE A 978 26.15 -43.20 -0.96
N ASN A 979 25.76 -43.99 -1.95
CA ASN A 979 26.62 -44.49 -3.02
C ASN A 979 26.17 -43.91 -4.37
N TYR A 980 26.79 -42.81 -4.79
CA TYR A 980 26.53 -42.20 -6.09
C TYR A 980 27.13 -43.04 -7.23
N GLN A 981 26.27 -43.57 -8.11
CA GLN A 981 26.65 -44.29 -9.32
C GLN A 981 26.42 -43.40 -10.55
N GLN A 982 27.07 -42.25 -10.56
CA GLN A 982 26.93 -41.26 -11.61
C GLN A 982 27.73 -41.68 -12.86
N PRO A 983 27.28 -41.33 -14.09
CA PRO A 983 28.01 -41.65 -15.31
C PRO A 983 29.40 -41.00 -15.32
N VAL A 984 30.45 -41.82 -15.22
CA VAL A 984 31.85 -41.38 -15.28
C VAL A 984 32.34 -41.45 -16.72
N GLN A 985 31.99 -40.47 -17.55
CA GLN A 985 32.74 -40.14 -18.78
C GLN A 985 32.25 -38.83 -19.42
N ALA A 986 32.90 -37.72 -19.07
CA ALA A 986 33.15 -36.70 -20.08
C ALA A 986 34.22 -37.28 -21.01
N ILE A 987 33.88 -37.55 -22.28
CA ILE A 987 34.89 -37.88 -23.28
C ILE A 987 35.90 -36.75 -23.30
N THR A 988 37.07 -37.03 -22.73
CA THR A 988 38.25 -36.19 -22.92
C THR A 988 38.59 -36.34 -24.39
N VAL A 989 38.44 -35.27 -25.18
CA VAL A 989 38.99 -35.26 -26.55
C VAL A 989 40.50 -35.39 -26.40
N SER A 990 40.99 -36.61 -26.61
CA SER A 990 42.40 -36.93 -26.73
C SER A 990 42.96 -36.16 -27.92
N THR A 991 43.85 -35.20 -27.67
CA THR A 991 44.70 -34.57 -28.69
C THR A 991 45.90 -35.47 -29.05
N GLY A 992 45.69 -36.79 -29.10
CA GLY A 992 46.68 -37.78 -29.52
C GLY A 992 46.55 -38.08 -31.01
N GLY A 993 47.47 -37.52 -31.80
CA GLY A 993 47.41 -37.52 -33.26
C GLY A 993 47.34 -38.88 -33.95
N THR A 994 46.49 -38.93 -34.97
CA THR A 994 46.65 -39.73 -36.18
C THR A 994 46.46 -38.79 -37.38
N VAL A 995 47.23 -39.07 -38.43
CA VAL A 995 47.43 -38.21 -39.61
C VAL A 995 46.09 -37.82 -40.24
N ALA A 996 45.92 -36.53 -40.54
CA ALA A 996 44.73 -36.02 -41.20
C ALA A 996 44.51 -36.74 -42.55
N PRO A 997 43.27 -37.17 -42.86
CA PRO A 997 42.95 -37.68 -44.18
C PRO A 997 43.32 -36.63 -45.23
N SER A 998 43.97 -37.07 -46.29
CA SER A 998 44.37 -36.19 -47.38
C SER A 998 43.15 -35.53 -48.00
N ALA A 999 43.34 -34.33 -48.58
CA ALA A 999 42.27 -33.64 -49.32
C ALA A 999 41.66 -34.51 -50.44
N SER A 1000 42.35 -35.56 -50.89
CA SER A 1000 41.82 -36.57 -51.81
C SER A 1000 40.76 -37.45 -51.15
N GLU A 1001 41.06 -38.00 -49.98
CA GLU A 1001 40.17 -38.92 -49.25
C GLU A 1001 38.89 -38.22 -48.77
N ILE A 1002 39.00 -36.93 -48.43
CA ILE A 1002 37.85 -36.09 -48.07
C ILE A 1002 36.97 -35.81 -49.31
N ARG A 1003 37.56 -35.55 -50.47
CA ARG A 1003 36.82 -35.28 -51.72
C ARG A 1003 36.07 -36.51 -52.23
N ASP A 1004 36.68 -37.69 -52.15
CA ASP A 1004 36.07 -38.93 -52.63
C ASP A 1004 34.88 -39.37 -51.75
N ALA A 1005 34.94 -39.07 -50.44
CA ALA A 1005 33.88 -39.43 -49.48
C ALA A 1005 32.59 -38.59 -49.61
N ILE A 1006 32.68 -37.38 -50.18
CA ILE A 1006 31.54 -36.43 -50.27
C ILE A 1006 30.92 -36.31 -51.67
N GLY A 1007 31.41 -37.07 -52.66
CA GLY A 1007 30.74 -37.24 -53.96
C GLY A 1007 30.67 -35.99 -54.86
N LEU A 1008 31.53 -35.00 -54.65
CA LEU A 1008 31.53 -33.73 -55.40
C LEU A 1008 32.55 -33.79 -56.56
N ALA A 1009 32.04 -33.81 -57.81
CA ALA A 1009 32.87 -33.71 -59.01
C ALA A 1009 33.53 -32.32 -59.11
N ALA A 1010 34.84 -32.28 -59.36
CA ALA A 1010 35.73 -31.13 -59.22
C ALA A 1010 35.51 -29.95 -60.21
N ALA A 1011 34.41 -29.88 -60.93
CA ALA A 1011 34.21 -28.86 -61.98
C ALA A 1011 33.46 -27.59 -61.52
N ASP A 1012 32.63 -27.66 -60.48
CA ASP A 1012 31.75 -26.54 -60.12
C ASP A 1012 32.34 -25.56 -59.10
N LEU A 1013 33.44 -25.93 -58.41
CA LEU A 1013 34.03 -25.10 -57.35
C LEU A 1013 35.13 -24.14 -57.87
N ASP A 1014 35.87 -24.52 -58.92
CA ASP A 1014 36.92 -23.67 -59.51
C ASP A 1014 36.34 -22.45 -60.26
N ASP A 1015 35.18 -22.60 -60.91
CA ASP A 1015 34.50 -21.49 -61.59
C ASP A 1015 33.87 -20.48 -60.62
N GLN A 1016 33.43 -20.93 -59.43
CA GLN A 1016 32.89 -20.04 -58.39
C GLN A 1016 33.99 -19.33 -57.59
N ILE A 1017 35.14 -19.98 -57.39
CA ILE A 1017 36.29 -19.36 -56.71
C ILE A 1017 37.01 -18.36 -57.63
N GLY A 1018 37.07 -18.62 -58.94
CA GLY A 1018 37.63 -17.69 -59.93
C GLY A 1018 36.82 -16.42 -60.16
N ALA A 1019 35.55 -16.39 -59.73
CA ALA A 1019 34.66 -15.23 -59.86
C ALA A 1019 34.72 -14.26 -58.65
N ILE A 1020 35.49 -14.60 -57.61
CA ILE A 1020 35.66 -13.74 -56.43
C ILE A 1020 36.74 -12.68 -56.77
N PRO A 1021 36.41 -11.37 -56.72
CA PRO A 1021 37.38 -10.32 -56.98
C PRO A 1021 38.59 -10.45 -56.06
N THR A 1022 39.78 -10.39 -56.66
CA THR A 1022 41.03 -10.39 -55.90
C THR A 1022 41.15 -9.11 -55.07
N ALA A 1023 41.90 -9.16 -53.97
CA ALA A 1023 42.15 -7.97 -53.15
C ALA A 1023 42.74 -6.80 -53.94
N ALA A 1024 43.45 -7.05 -55.05
CA ALA A 1024 43.96 -6.02 -55.94
C ALA A 1024 42.85 -5.35 -56.76
N GLU A 1025 41.86 -6.10 -57.23
CA GLU A 1025 40.70 -5.57 -57.95
C GLU A 1025 39.79 -4.78 -57.01
N ILE A 1026 39.58 -5.28 -55.79
CA ILE A 1026 38.83 -4.56 -54.75
C ILE A 1026 39.54 -3.24 -54.41
N ASN A 1027 40.86 -3.25 -54.23
CA ASN A 1027 41.60 -2.03 -53.94
C ASN A 1027 41.59 -1.04 -55.12
N ALA A 1028 41.62 -1.51 -56.37
CA ALA A 1028 41.51 -0.63 -57.53
C ALA A 1028 40.13 0.03 -57.65
N GLU A 1029 39.04 -0.69 -57.32
CA GLU A 1029 37.70 -0.10 -57.28
C GLU A 1029 37.56 0.90 -56.13
N VAL A 1030 38.11 0.58 -54.96
CA VAL A 1030 38.14 1.48 -53.80
C VAL A 1030 38.93 2.75 -54.10
N ASP A 1031 40.10 2.63 -54.74
CA ASP A 1031 40.92 3.78 -55.14
C ASP A 1031 40.20 4.64 -56.19
N THR A 1032 39.45 4.02 -57.11
CA THR A 1032 38.61 4.74 -58.09
C THR A 1032 37.49 5.50 -57.37
N ALA A 1033 36.77 4.85 -56.46
CA ALA A 1033 35.69 5.47 -55.69
C ALA A 1033 36.16 6.61 -54.78
N LEU A 1034 37.37 6.50 -54.21
CA LEU A 1034 38.00 7.57 -53.43
C LEU A 1034 38.48 8.73 -54.31
N SER A 1035 38.82 8.48 -55.57
CA SER A 1035 39.22 9.54 -56.52
C SER A 1035 38.05 10.40 -57.01
N ASP A 1036 36.84 9.82 -57.02
CA ASP A 1036 35.59 10.52 -57.36
C ASP A 1036 34.93 11.19 -56.15
N TYR A 1037 35.47 10.99 -54.94
CA TYR A 1037 35.00 11.67 -53.75
C TYR A 1037 35.58 13.10 -53.71
N ASP A 1038 34.75 14.07 -54.11
CA ASP A 1038 35.03 15.51 -53.96
C ASP A 1038 34.43 16.01 -52.63
N PRO A 1039 35.21 16.04 -51.53
CA PRO A 1039 34.70 16.54 -50.26
C PRO A 1039 34.38 18.04 -50.39
N PRO A 1040 33.27 18.51 -49.79
CA PRO A 1040 32.87 19.91 -49.89
C PRO A 1040 34.01 20.81 -49.42
N THR A 1041 34.39 21.74 -50.27
CA THR A 1041 35.42 22.71 -49.99
C THR A 1041 34.98 23.64 -48.86
N LYS A 1042 35.95 24.20 -48.14
CA LYS A 1042 35.66 25.18 -47.08
C LYS A 1042 34.78 26.34 -47.58
N ALA A 1043 34.92 26.73 -48.84
CA ALA A 1043 34.11 27.78 -49.45
C ALA A 1043 32.63 27.37 -49.63
N GLU A 1044 32.35 26.10 -49.95
CA GLU A 1044 30.98 25.57 -50.07
C GLU A 1044 30.32 25.45 -48.70
N LEU A 1045 31.08 25.02 -47.69
CA LEU A 1045 30.64 25.00 -46.29
C LEU A 1045 30.39 26.40 -45.74
N ASP A 1046 31.29 27.36 -46.01
CA ASP A 1046 31.13 28.75 -45.58
C ASP A 1046 29.94 29.42 -46.29
N SER A 1047 29.67 29.09 -47.56
CA SER A 1047 28.53 29.61 -48.32
C SER A 1047 27.18 29.01 -47.87
N ALA A 1048 27.15 27.75 -47.43
CA ALA A 1048 25.97 27.11 -46.84
C ALA A 1048 25.64 27.65 -45.42
N ILE A 1049 26.67 27.98 -44.64
CA ILE A 1049 26.51 28.64 -43.34
C ILE A 1049 26.05 30.11 -43.49
N ALA A 1050 26.51 30.81 -44.54
CA ALA A 1050 26.08 32.18 -44.81
C ALA A 1050 24.59 32.31 -45.20
N THR A 1051 23.95 31.22 -45.65
CA THR A 1051 22.50 31.17 -45.93
C THR A 1051 21.63 30.88 -44.70
N VAL A 1052 22.23 30.54 -43.55
CA VAL A 1052 21.50 30.43 -42.28
C VAL A 1052 21.35 31.83 -41.68
N VAL A 1053 20.28 32.52 -42.06
CA VAL A 1053 19.91 33.80 -41.45
C VAL A 1053 19.45 33.52 -40.02
N VAL A 1054 20.31 33.78 -39.04
CA VAL A 1054 19.89 33.86 -37.65
C VAL A 1054 19.15 35.19 -37.49
N PRO A 1055 17.85 35.20 -37.17
CA PRO A 1055 17.10 36.44 -37.03
C PRO A 1055 17.75 37.30 -35.94
N THR A 1056 17.95 38.57 -36.27
CA THR A 1056 18.50 39.55 -35.36
C THR A 1056 17.55 39.78 -34.19
N VAL A 1057 18.09 40.27 -33.06
CA VAL A 1057 17.27 40.60 -31.87
C VAL A 1057 16.14 41.59 -32.20
N GLU A 1058 16.31 42.41 -33.24
CA GLU A 1058 15.29 43.35 -33.73
C GLU A 1058 14.18 42.67 -34.54
N GLU A 1059 14.51 41.63 -35.32
CA GLU A 1059 13.53 40.81 -36.04
C GLU A 1059 12.69 39.97 -35.07
N ILE A 1060 13.34 39.40 -34.03
CA ILE A 1060 12.64 38.69 -32.95
C ILE A 1060 11.74 39.64 -32.16
N ARG A 1061 12.18 40.89 -31.90
CA ARG A 1061 11.32 41.90 -31.26
C ARG A 1061 10.12 42.27 -32.11
N THR A 1062 10.31 42.42 -33.43
CA THR A 1062 9.21 42.76 -34.34
C THR A 1062 8.16 41.64 -34.39
N GLU A 1063 8.60 40.37 -34.42
CA GLU A 1063 7.69 39.21 -34.39
C GLU A 1063 6.97 39.05 -33.03
N MET A 1064 7.62 39.41 -31.92
CA MET A 1064 6.97 39.48 -30.60
C MET A 1064 5.96 40.62 -30.52
N ASP A 1065 6.26 41.79 -31.11
CA ASP A 1065 5.36 42.94 -31.13
C ASP A 1065 4.14 42.68 -32.04
N ASP A 1066 4.33 42.01 -33.18
CA ASP A 1066 3.25 41.59 -34.07
C ASP A 1066 2.34 40.54 -33.41
N ASN A 1067 2.92 39.54 -32.73
CA ASN A 1067 2.16 38.57 -31.93
C ASN A 1067 1.41 39.24 -30.76
N SER A 1068 2.00 40.28 -30.14
CA SER A 1068 1.32 41.05 -29.09
C SER A 1068 0.11 41.83 -29.64
N THR A 1069 0.22 42.30 -30.88
CA THR A 1069 -0.83 43.03 -31.59
C THR A 1069 -1.95 42.09 -32.05
N GLU A 1070 -1.61 40.87 -32.46
CA GLU A 1070 -2.57 39.81 -32.78
C GLU A 1070 -3.31 39.33 -31.51
N LEU A 1071 -2.60 39.19 -30.38
CA LEU A 1071 -3.19 38.88 -29.07
C LEU A 1071 -4.10 40.01 -28.57
N ALA A 1072 -3.75 41.28 -28.82
CA ALA A 1072 -4.60 42.43 -28.53
C ALA A 1072 -5.83 42.50 -29.45
N SER A 1073 -5.72 42.06 -30.71
CA SER A 1073 -6.85 41.91 -31.64
C SER A 1073 -7.81 40.79 -31.23
N ILE A 1074 -7.27 39.68 -30.70
CA ILE A 1074 -8.06 38.58 -30.14
C ILE A 1074 -8.79 39.04 -28.87
N LYS A 1075 -8.11 39.75 -27.96
CA LYS A 1075 -8.73 40.38 -26.78
C LYS A 1075 -9.77 41.44 -27.15
N GLY A 1076 -9.59 42.17 -28.26
CA GLY A 1076 -10.54 43.16 -28.76
C GLY A 1076 -11.76 42.58 -29.49
N LYS A 1077 -11.73 41.30 -29.89
CA LYS A 1077 -12.83 40.61 -30.59
C LYS A 1077 -13.68 39.72 -29.67
N THR A 1078 -13.19 39.32 -28.49
CA THR A 1078 -13.99 38.63 -27.46
C THR A 1078 -14.64 39.63 -26.50
N ASN A 1079 -15.67 40.32 -26.99
CA ASN A 1079 -16.60 41.10 -26.17
C ASN A 1079 -17.74 40.22 -25.64
N LEU A 1080 -17.43 39.03 -25.14
CA LEU A 1080 -18.40 38.12 -24.53
C LEU A 1080 -17.83 37.58 -23.22
N ILE A 1081 -18.51 37.96 -22.14
CA ILE A 1081 -18.43 37.49 -20.75
C ILE A 1081 -17.50 38.33 -19.84
N PRO A 1082 -18.02 39.39 -19.20
CA PRO A 1082 -17.35 40.04 -18.09
C PRO A 1082 -17.60 39.24 -16.79
N GLY A 1083 -16.53 38.80 -16.13
CA GLY A 1083 -16.59 38.31 -14.76
C GLY A 1083 -15.82 37.02 -14.52
N LEU A 1084 -14.49 37.09 -14.55
CA LEU A 1084 -13.63 36.18 -13.77
C LEU A 1084 -12.21 36.75 -13.76
N PHE A 1085 -11.91 37.56 -12.76
CA PHE A 1085 -10.80 37.41 -11.81
C PHE A 1085 -11.09 38.30 -10.61
#